data_AF-A0A7S1MDV7-F1
#
_entry.id   AF-A0A7S1MDV7-F1
#
_cell.length_a   1.000
_cell.length_b   1.000
_cell.length_c   1.000
_cell.angle_alpha   90.00
_cell.angle_beta   90.00
_cell.angle_gamma   90.00
#
_symmetry.space_group_name_H-M   'P 1'
#
loop_
_entity.id
_entity.type
_entity.pdbx_description
1 polymer ?
#
loop_
_entity_poly.entity_id
_entity_poly.type
_entity_poly.pdbx_seq_one_letter_code
_entity_poly.pdbx_strand_id
1 'polypeptide(L)'
;HDLVERNGNDLVLKSELSSPPGPYISAKTPCVRGRHVVMWGANPLFQICEDSSVQMQVRIQGAGIGAEGAFCFGLRPEVGGAPSSGTSEVPPAMRRRLDRQAEAEKPPCEVGLFPFGEELALATEPACTLQAYANLWEGPNDRAWGVRPCTIFAISLSSKDASSEDADSDWERLQSSLMPLLQASGFTLFGAGRAVLPGPLANEPAFAAEAYVGTEGLSGTMVQDYPWCEQGNEAFGRGDYWMAANFYSRGLEDLPESGEVEKRTRLLSNRSAAFHKLQDYEAALVDARKTTMLAPTWPRAWTRVSMAAAAKGGEEEIEEAIAAHAKTVVLEPNGWTVEGLENFVRAVAKPSEKAARAAGDRGKSAGKEKEWSRAIAEYTVGVAMIDAQDQSYVATDLRCELITKRASAFTRLQDFGTAAGDAVKAIQVKPQSAKARCTLGTALLGMRQIEDAYSAFAEAVKKDHESGAARRGRDACLTEMVFGRSLRAETRKEWRLADAERPKASTRVFCMSDIHLDHSQRQFAWCASIDGEKFKEDVLIVAGNLAIKMNTILTGLHILKSKFRRVFYTFGNDEMRITGHEHPDSIAKMQAIFAACDEIGVDVSAAAVSEEVYVVPLLSWYNAEFDWTDPRPDPDYHVDTMCRWPIDANEQVWKYMSKINEHQAQTELWGYAEKKTIVTFSHFLPRRDLPFHYQTDAGMKVAKAMGCEAIEYQLRMIRSKLHVYGHSHFLHSEDHDDVFYVQQPLGYPQERNMIHRDEERALLMMVHNGEEPCTQPWNSVTDKAAEQESMAT
;
A
#
# COMPACT_ATOMS: atom_id res chain seq x y z
N HIS A 1 -65.67 26.78 -29.28
CA HIS A 1 -65.42 25.33 -29.39
C HIS A 1 -66.22 24.68 -28.28
N ASP A 2 -66.86 23.55 -28.52
CA ASP A 2 -67.88 23.04 -27.60
C ASP A 2 -67.30 22.50 -26.29
N LEU A 3 -66.07 21.99 -26.35
CA LEU A 3 -65.34 21.37 -25.24
C LEU A 3 -64.67 22.36 -24.26
N VAL A 4 -64.51 23.64 -24.63
CA VAL A 4 -63.82 24.64 -23.80
C VAL A 4 -64.63 25.92 -23.65
N GLU A 5 -64.48 26.58 -22.53
CA GLU A 5 -64.97 27.94 -22.28
C GLU A 5 -63.82 28.89 -21.98
N ARG A 6 -64.05 30.19 -22.18
CA ARG A 6 -63.03 31.21 -21.96
C ARG A 6 -63.27 31.87 -20.60
N ASN A 7 -62.24 31.90 -19.75
CA ASN A 7 -62.26 32.59 -18.47
C ASN A 7 -61.12 33.62 -18.45
N GLY A 8 -61.44 34.88 -18.76
CA GLY A 8 -60.43 35.91 -18.99
C GLY A 8 -59.56 35.59 -20.21
N ASN A 9 -58.23 35.53 -20.01
CA ASN A 9 -57.29 35.10 -21.05
C ASN A 9 -57.12 33.59 -21.13
N ASP A 10 -57.69 32.83 -20.19
CA ASP A 10 -57.46 31.41 -20.05
C ASP A 10 -58.56 30.59 -20.77
N LEU A 11 -58.21 29.38 -21.17
CA LEU A 11 -59.16 28.39 -21.72
C LEU A 11 -59.34 27.25 -20.70
N VAL A 12 -60.59 26.97 -20.34
CA VAL A 12 -60.97 25.95 -19.35
C VAL A 12 -61.75 24.85 -20.05
N LEU A 13 -61.40 23.58 -19.80
CA LEU A 13 -62.22 22.46 -20.27
C LEU A 13 -63.55 22.44 -19.51
N LYS A 14 -64.67 22.36 -20.22
CA LYS A 14 -66.00 22.32 -19.60
C LYS A 14 -66.26 21.00 -18.86
N SER A 15 -65.64 19.92 -19.32
CA SER A 15 -65.70 18.60 -18.68
C SER A 15 -64.45 18.36 -17.85
N GLU A 16 -64.63 17.89 -16.61
CA GLU A 16 -63.54 17.39 -15.78
C GLU A 16 -63.01 16.05 -16.32
N LEU A 17 -61.73 15.79 -16.11
CA LEU A 17 -61.08 14.52 -16.45
C LEU A 17 -60.96 13.68 -15.18
N SER A 18 -61.23 12.38 -15.27
CA SER A 18 -60.97 11.45 -14.17
C SER A 18 -59.67 10.70 -14.40
N SER A 19 -58.87 10.57 -13.34
CA SER A 19 -57.75 9.64 -13.28
C SER A 19 -58.13 8.47 -12.38
N PRO A 20 -57.75 7.23 -12.74
CA PRO A 20 -57.95 6.08 -11.86
C PRO A 20 -57.25 6.28 -10.50
N PRO A 21 -57.75 5.64 -9.43
CA PRO A 21 -57.12 5.69 -8.11
C PRO A 21 -55.72 5.08 -8.15
N GLY A 22 -54.77 5.67 -7.42
CA GLY A 22 -53.43 5.15 -7.27
C GLY A 22 -52.33 6.21 -7.08
N PRO A 23 -51.08 5.76 -6.85
CA PRO A 23 -49.92 6.62 -6.61
C PRO A 23 -49.49 7.47 -7.81
N TYR A 24 -50.06 7.23 -9.00
CA TYR A 24 -49.76 7.98 -10.21
C TYR A 24 -51.04 8.42 -10.89
N ILE A 25 -50.99 9.61 -11.48
CA ILE A 25 -52.05 10.15 -12.33
C ILE A 25 -51.69 9.96 -13.79
N SER A 26 -52.71 9.69 -14.60
CA SER A 26 -52.61 9.79 -16.05
C SER A 26 -53.92 10.33 -16.59
N ALA A 27 -53.85 11.32 -17.47
CA ALA A 27 -55.02 11.89 -18.09
C ALA A 27 -54.73 12.36 -19.52
N LYS A 28 -55.79 12.39 -20.31
CA LYS A 28 -55.77 12.71 -21.73
C LYS A 28 -56.86 13.75 -21.98
N THR A 29 -56.51 14.90 -22.52
CA THR A 29 -57.52 15.89 -22.91
C THR A 29 -58.24 15.43 -24.18
N PRO A 30 -59.51 15.82 -24.41
CA PRO A 30 -60.07 15.76 -25.75
C PRO A 30 -59.23 16.57 -26.76
N CYS A 31 -59.32 16.23 -28.04
CA CYS A 31 -58.71 17.07 -29.08
C CYS A 31 -59.48 18.39 -29.20
N VAL A 32 -58.76 19.51 -29.22
CA VAL A 32 -59.34 20.85 -29.45
C VAL A 32 -58.58 21.50 -30.60
N ARG A 33 -59.18 21.50 -31.81
CA ARG A 33 -58.58 22.04 -33.06
C ARG A 33 -57.16 21.52 -33.34
N GLY A 34 -56.99 20.21 -33.43
CA GLY A 34 -55.69 19.59 -33.75
C GLY A 34 -54.66 19.68 -32.62
N ARG A 35 -55.09 19.98 -31.38
CA ARG A 35 -54.24 20.03 -30.19
C ARG A 35 -54.71 19.09 -29.12
N HIS A 36 -53.73 18.44 -28.51
CA HIS A 36 -53.98 17.38 -27.56
C HIS A 36 -52.87 17.31 -26.52
N VAL A 37 -53.23 17.10 -25.25
CA VAL A 37 -52.29 17.00 -24.13
C VAL A 37 -52.43 15.65 -23.46
N VAL A 38 -51.30 14.98 -23.28
CA VAL A 38 -51.17 13.78 -22.47
C VAL A 38 -50.34 14.13 -21.25
N MET A 39 -50.85 13.81 -20.07
CA MET A 39 -50.15 14.06 -18.80
C MET A 39 -49.96 12.78 -18.01
N TRP A 40 -48.84 12.71 -17.28
CA TRP A 40 -48.55 11.64 -16.35
C TRP A 40 -47.61 12.11 -15.25
N GLY A 41 -47.74 11.55 -14.05
CA GLY A 41 -46.87 11.89 -12.94
C GLY A 41 -47.32 11.25 -11.63
N ALA A 42 -46.57 11.51 -10.56
CA ALA A 42 -46.98 11.09 -9.23
C ALA A 42 -48.24 11.84 -8.80
N ASN A 43 -49.17 11.15 -8.15
CA ASN A 43 -50.40 11.73 -7.63
C ASN A 43 -50.11 12.49 -6.33
N PRO A 44 -50.13 13.84 -6.32
CA PRO A 44 -49.78 14.61 -5.12
C PRO A 44 -50.81 14.46 -3.99
N LEU A 45 -52.02 13.98 -4.30
CA LEU A 45 -53.07 13.73 -3.32
C LEU A 45 -53.04 12.29 -2.76
N PHE A 46 -52.18 11.41 -3.26
CA PHE A 46 -52.19 9.99 -2.85
C PHE A 46 -51.83 9.77 -1.38
N GLN A 47 -50.90 10.57 -0.82
CA GLN A 47 -50.58 10.52 0.62
C GLN A 47 -51.71 11.03 1.51
N ILE A 48 -52.72 11.67 0.94
CA ILE A 48 -53.83 12.34 1.64
C ILE A 48 -55.12 11.52 1.51
N CYS A 49 -55.33 10.89 0.35
CA CYS A 49 -56.51 10.09 0.03
C CYS A 49 -56.06 8.75 -0.56
N GLU A 50 -55.68 7.81 0.31
CA GLU A 50 -55.38 6.43 -0.10
C GLU A 50 -56.61 5.86 -0.84
N ASP A 51 -56.39 5.32 -2.04
CA ASP A 51 -57.38 4.67 -2.93
C ASP A 51 -58.54 5.53 -3.47
N SER A 52 -58.46 6.86 -3.42
CA SER A 52 -59.50 7.72 -4.04
C SER A 52 -59.13 8.09 -5.48
N SER A 53 -60.09 7.98 -6.41
CA SER A 53 -59.96 8.56 -7.74
C SER A 53 -59.86 10.08 -7.65
N VAL A 54 -59.23 10.71 -8.64
CA VAL A 54 -59.00 12.16 -8.63
C VAL A 54 -59.70 12.76 -9.84
N GLN A 55 -60.58 13.72 -9.58
CA GLN A 55 -61.16 14.60 -10.59
C GLN A 55 -60.19 15.76 -10.87
N MET A 56 -59.96 16.01 -12.15
CA MET A 56 -59.02 16.99 -12.65
C MET A 56 -59.77 18.05 -13.46
N GLN A 57 -59.63 19.30 -13.06
CA GLN A 57 -60.08 20.44 -13.84
C GLN A 57 -58.88 21.07 -14.56
N VAL A 58 -58.91 21.08 -15.89
CA VAL A 58 -57.80 21.58 -16.70
C VAL A 58 -58.04 23.03 -17.13
N ARG A 59 -57.03 23.89 -16.89
CA ARG A 59 -56.99 25.28 -17.31
C ARG A 59 -55.69 25.58 -18.05
N ILE A 60 -55.79 26.00 -19.30
CA ILE A 60 -54.63 26.46 -20.08
C ILE A 60 -54.51 27.97 -19.88
N GLN A 61 -53.36 28.43 -19.37
CA GLN A 61 -53.12 29.84 -19.06
C GLN A 61 -52.38 30.57 -20.18
N GLY A 62 -52.82 31.78 -20.50
CA GLY A 62 -52.18 32.64 -21.52
C GLY A 62 -52.60 32.35 -22.97
N ALA A 63 -51.73 32.68 -23.94
CA ALA A 63 -52.07 32.68 -25.37
C ALA A 63 -52.25 31.28 -26.01
N GLY A 64 -52.15 30.20 -25.23
CA GLY A 64 -52.37 28.81 -25.65
C GLY A 64 -51.19 27.89 -25.33
N ILE A 65 -51.26 26.65 -25.83
CA ILE A 65 -50.20 25.65 -25.68
C ILE A 65 -49.09 25.96 -26.69
N GLY A 66 -47.91 26.32 -26.20
CA GLY A 66 -46.72 26.72 -26.98
C GLY A 66 -45.57 27.13 -26.05
N ALA A 67 -44.42 27.51 -26.61
CA ALA A 67 -43.19 27.80 -25.84
C ALA A 67 -43.33 28.90 -24.76
N GLU A 68 -44.34 29.77 -24.88
CA GLU A 68 -44.62 30.89 -23.96
C GLU A 68 -45.84 30.63 -23.04
N GLY A 69 -46.51 29.48 -23.18
CA GLY A 69 -47.75 29.15 -22.47
C GLY A 69 -47.53 28.23 -21.27
N ALA A 70 -48.36 28.36 -20.23
CA ALA A 70 -48.34 27.48 -19.06
C ALA A 70 -49.62 26.62 -19.02
N PHE A 71 -49.46 25.35 -18.63
CA PHE A 71 -50.56 24.40 -18.49
C PHE A 71 -50.84 24.16 -17.02
N CYS A 72 -52.04 24.49 -16.53
CA CYS A 72 -52.39 24.37 -15.13
C CYS A 72 -53.55 23.39 -14.94
N PHE A 73 -53.52 22.62 -13.85
CA PHE A 73 -54.65 21.76 -13.49
C PHE A 73 -54.93 21.83 -12.00
N GLY A 74 -56.23 21.84 -11.67
CA GLY A 74 -56.74 21.70 -10.32
C GLY A 74 -57.11 20.24 -10.06
N LEU A 75 -56.60 19.66 -8.98
CA LEU A 75 -56.90 18.30 -8.55
C LEU A 75 -57.90 18.33 -7.38
N ARG A 76 -58.89 17.45 -7.44
CA ARG A 76 -59.87 17.19 -6.36
C ARG A 76 -60.00 15.69 -6.10
N PRO A 77 -59.96 15.23 -4.84
CA PRO A 77 -60.32 13.86 -4.52
C PRO A 77 -61.80 13.64 -4.85
N GLU A 78 -62.09 12.54 -5.53
CA GLU A 78 -63.45 12.10 -5.75
C GLU A 78 -63.94 11.45 -4.44
N VAL A 79 -64.87 12.11 -3.74
CA VAL A 79 -65.39 11.60 -2.46
C VAL A 79 -66.33 10.43 -2.76
N GLY A 80 -65.77 9.21 -2.76
CA GLY A 80 -66.54 7.98 -2.83
C GLY A 80 -67.49 7.87 -1.64
N GLY A 81 -68.78 7.63 -1.92
CA GLY A 81 -69.78 7.33 -0.89
C GLY A 81 -69.29 6.20 0.04
N ALA A 82 -69.50 6.39 1.33
CA ALA A 82 -68.96 5.56 2.41
C ALA A 82 -68.97 4.03 2.12
N PRO A 83 -67.82 3.34 2.24
CA PRO A 83 -67.81 1.89 2.36
C PRO A 83 -68.24 1.52 3.78
N SER A 84 -69.37 0.84 3.89
CA SER A 84 -69.78 0.14 5.10
C SER A 84 -68.90 -1.10 5.32
N SER A 85 -68.45 -1.28 6.57
CA SER A 85 -67.85 -2.48 7.19
C SER A 85 -66.32 -2.68 7.07
N GLY A 86 -65.67 -2.89 8.23
CA GLY A 86 -64.33 -3.48 8.33
C GLY A 86 -63.24 -2.66 9.05
N THR A 87 -63.41 -2.43 10.35
CA THR A 87 -62.40 -2.08 11.37
C THR A 87 -60.93 -1.85 10.96
N SER A 88 -60.52 -0.58 10.95
CA SER A 88 -59.26 -0.07 11.53
C SER A 88 -59.49 1.41 11.86
N GLU A 89 -59.37 1.80 13.13
CA GLU A 89 -59.74 3.14 13.61
C GLU A 89 -58.76 4.20 13.09
N VAL A 90 -59.25 5.07 12.19
CA VAL A 90 -58.58 6.33 11.85
C VAL A 90 -58.45 7.19 13.12
N PRO A 91 -57.25 7.65 13.50
CA PRO A 91 -57.05 8.45 14.71
C PRO A 91 -57.98 9.69 14.75
N PRO A 92 -58.59 10.03 15.90
CA PRO A 92 -59.56 11.14 16.01
C PRO A 92 -59.03 12.50 15.54
N ALA A 93 -57.71 12.71 15.57
CA ALA A 93 -57.04 13.91 15.06
C ALA A 93 -57.09 14.02 13.52
N MET A 94 -57.13 12.89 12.82
CA MET A 94 -57.16 12.79 11.36
C MET A 94 -58.59 13.00 10.82
N ARG A 95 -59.60 12.49 11.55
CA ARG A 95 -61.04 12.74 11.27
C ARG A 95 -61.38 14.24 11.32
N ARG A 96 -60.95 14.95 12.37
CA ARG A 96 -61.17 16.41 12.53
C ARG A 96 -60.42 17.29 11.52
N ARG A 97 -59.48 16.71 10.77
CA ARG A 97 -58.69 17.39 9.75
C ARG A 97 -59.33 17.23 8.37
N LEU A 98 -59.85 16.04 8.08
CA LEU A 98 -60.69 15.74 6.92
C LEU A 98 -62.00 16.56 6.94
N ASP A 99 -62.68 16.61 8.08
CA ASP A 99 -63.94 17.38 8.21
C ASP A 99 -63.74 18.89 8.02
N ARG A 100 -62.58 19.43 8.42
CA ARG A 100 -62.21 20.85 8.20
C ARG A 100 -61.75 21.16 6.78
N GLN A 101 -61.32 20.15 6.02
CA GLN A 101 -60.92 20.30 4.61
C GLN A 101 -62.11 20.23 3.65
N ALA A 102 -63.18 19.53 4.02
CA ALA A 102 -64.41 19.42 3.21
C ALA A 102 -65.23 20.73 3.17
N GLU A 103 -65.08 21.62 4.16
CA GLU A 103 -65.84 22.88 4.26
C GLU A 103 -65.25 24.06 3.44
N ALA A 104 -64.12 23.90 2.74
CA ALA A 104 -63.49 24.97 1.95
C ALA A 104 -63.66 24.74 0.43
N GLU A 105 -64.48 25.55 -0.24
CA GLU A 105 -64.84 25.47 -1.68
C GLU A 105 -63.69 25.75 -2.69
N LYS A 106 -62.48 25.22 -2.52
CA LYS A 106 -61.39 25.31 -3.52
C LYS A 106 -60.79 23.94 -3.83
N PRO A 107 -60.35 23.68 -5.09
CA PRO A 107 -59.64 22.45 -5.41
C PRO A 107 -58.39 22.34 -4.52
N PRO A 108 -58.16 21.20 -3.84
CA PRO A 108 -57.10 21.08 -2.83
C PRO A 108 -55.67 21.18 -3.38
N CYS A 109 -55.43 21.17 -4.69
CA CYS A 109 -54.11 21.40 -5.27
C CYS A 109 -54.20 21.94 -6.70
N GLU A 110 -53.66 23.14 -6.98
CA GLU A 110 -53.39 23.61 -8.35
C GLU A 110 -51.90 23.37 -8.67
N VAL A 111 -51.60 22.77 -9.82
CA VAL A 111 -50.23 22.51 -10.29
C VAL A 111 -50.02 23.18 -11.65
N GLY A 112 -48.93 23.95 -11.79
CA GLY A 112 -48.52 24.57 -13.04
C GLY A 112 -47.39 23.80 -13.73
N LEU A 113 -47.53 23.51 -15.01
CA LEU A 113 -46.50 22.93 -15.86
C LEU A 113 -45.99 23.96 -16.86
N PHE A 114 -44.67 24.08 -16.94
CA PHE A 114 -44.00 25.02 -17.83
C PHE A 114 -43.25 24.26 -18.92
N PRO A 115 -43.19 24.80 -20.14
CA PRO A 115 -42.48 24.15 -21.24
C PRO A 115 -41.00 24.01 -20.89
N PHE A 116 -40.43 22.85 -21.20
CA PHE A 116 -39.00 22.62 -21.06
C PHE A 116 -38.46 21.88 -22.29
N GLY A 117 -37.26 22.24 -22.70
CA GLY A 117 -36.69 21.77 -23.97
C GLY A 117 -37.30 22.47 -25.19
N GLU A 118 -36.68 22.22 -26.35
CA GLU A 118 -37.13 22.77 -27.63
C GLU A 118 -38.33 21.99 -28.19
N GLU A 119 -39.20 22.69 -28.92
CA GLU A 119 -40.34 22.09 -29.63
C GLU A 119 -39.83 21.18 -30.76
N LEU A 120 -40.21 19.90 -30.73
CA LEU A 120 -39.78 18.92 -31.72
C LEU A 120 -40.79 18.85 -32.86
N ALA A 121 -40.36 19.22 -34.07
CA ALA A 121 -41.15 18.99 -35.28
C ALA A 121 -41.12 17.49 -35.66
N LEU A 122 -42.29 16.90 -35.90
CA LEU A 122 -42.45 15.53 -36.36
C LEU A 122 -42.82 15.53 -37.83
N ALA A 123 -42.09 14.75 -38.63
CA ALA A 123 -42.36 14.54 -40.05
C ALA A 123 -43.56 13.59 -40.25
N THR A 124 -44.74 14.03 -39.82
CA THR A 124 -46.02 13.33 -39.97
C THR A 124 -46.89 14.02 -41.00
N GLU A 125 -47.93 13.35 -41.48
CA GLU A 125 -49.00 13.94 -42.29
C GLU A 125 -50.33 13.80 -41.53
N PRO A 126 -50.95 14.90 -41.06
CA PRO A 126 -50.49 16.29 -41.14
C PRO A 126 -49.26 16.58 -40.25
N ALA A 127 -48.51 17.64 -40.56
CA ALA A 127 -47.28 17.98 -39.85
C ALA A 127 -47.57 18.31 -38.38
N CYS A 128 -46.82 17.69 -37.46
CA CYS A 128 -47.02 17.83 -36.02
C CYS A 128 -45.81 18.47 -35.34
N THR A 129 -46.08 19.05 -34.18
CA THR A 129 -45.06 19.42 -33.21
C THR A 129 -45.33 18.78 -31.85
N LEU A 130 -44.25 18.50 -31.13
CA LEU A 130 -44.25 17.90 -29.81
C LEU A 130 -43.52 18.84 -28.84
N GLN A 131 -44.20 19.26 -27.78
CA GLN A 131 -43.63 20.10 -26.71
C GLN A 131 -43.76 19.40 -25.36
N ALA A 132 -42.66 19.34 -24.60
CA ALA A 132 -42.65 18.80 -23.24
C ALA A 132 -42.87 19.92 -22.20
N TYR A 133 -43.57 19.57 -21.12
CA TYR A 133 -43.91 20.45 -19.99
C TYR A 133 -43.63 19.73 -18.66
N ALA A 134 -43.15 20.46 -17.65
CA ALA A 134 -42.93 19.94 -16.31
C ALA A 134 -42.96 21.04 -15.23
N ASN A 135 -43.16 20.66 -13.98
CA ASN A 135 -43.05 21.55 -12.81
C ASN A 135 -41.66 21.52 -12.13
N LEU A 136 -40.59 21.34 -12.91
CA LEU A 136 -39.22 21.15 -12.40
C LEU A 136 -38.63 22.38 -11.67
N TRP A 137 -39.24 23.55 -11.80
CA TRP A 137 -38.71 24.82 -11.29
C TRP A 137 -39.34 25.27 -9.96
N GLU A 138 -40.31 24.54 -9.42
CA GLU A 138 -40.93 24.84 -8.13
C GLU A 138 -40.03 24.32 -6.99
N GLY A 139 -39.54 25.23 -6.15
CA GLY A 139 -38.61 24.89 -5.08
C GLY A 139 -39.27 24.12 -3.93
N PRO A 140 -38.49 23.41 -3.08
CA PRO A 140 -39.03 22.58 -1.97
C PRO A 140 -39.81 23.35 -0.90
N ASN A 141 -39.78 24.69 -0.93
CA ASN A 141 -40.49 25.57 0.00
C ASN A 141 -41.78 26.19 -0.57
N ASP A 142 -42.05 26.04 -1.87
CA ASP A 142 -43.29 26.51 -2.46
C ASP A 142 -44.42 25.52 -2.18
N ARG A 143 -44.99 25.64 -0.99
CA ARG A 143 -46.20 24.90 -0.61
C ARG A 143 -47.41 25.64 -1.18
N ALA A 144 -47.80 25.31 -2.41
CA ALA A 144 -49.15 25.64 -2.86
C ALA A 144 -50.14 24.79 -2.04
N TRP A 145 -51.00 25.44 -1.25
CA TRP A 145 -52.17 24.83 -0.59
C TRP A 145 -51.87 23.68 0.39
N GLY A 146 -50.63 23.56 0.88
CA GLY A 146 -50.25 22.62 1.93
C GLY A 146 -49.86 21.22 1.47
N VAL A 147 -49.80 20.97 0.17
CA VAL A 147 -49.30 19.72 -0.44
C VAL A 147 -47.90 19.97 -1.00
N ARG A 148 -46.98 19.00 -0.87
CA ARG A 148 -45.64 19.11 -1.49
C ARG A 148 -45.76 18.90 -3.00
N PRO A 149 -45.13 19.74 -3.85
CA PRO A 149 -45.12 19.49 -5.28
C PRO A 149 -44.41 18.15 -5.57
N CYS A 150 -45.07 17.27 -6.32
CA CYS A 150 -44.46 16.08 -6.90
C CYS A 150 -44.17 16.34 -8.38
N THR A 151 -43.13 15.70 -8.93
CA THR A 151 -42.78 15.92 -10.33
C THR A 151 -43.85 15.35 -11.25
N ILE A 152 -44.40 16.21 -12.11
CA ILE A 152 -45.43 15.88 -13.10
C ILE A 152 -44.92 16.34 -14.46
N PHE A 153 -45.17 15.51 -15.47
CA PHE A 153 -44.78 15.75 -16.84
C PHE A 153 -46.02 15.76 -17.74
N ALA A 154 -45.98 16.57 -18.79
CA ALA A 154 -46.94 16.50 -19.87
C ALA A 154 -46.25 16.67 -21.21
N ILE A 155 -46.83 16.07 -22.24
CA ILE A 155 -46.47 16.33 -23.63
C ILE A 155 -47.72 16.83 -24.34
N SER A 156 -47.55 17.92 -25.09
CA SER A 156 -48.54 18.34 -26.07
C SER A 156 -48.13 17.88 -27.46
N LEU A 157 -49.09 17.28 -28.16
CA LEU A 157 -49.04 17.10 -29.61
C LEU A 157 -49.95 18.15 -30.25
N SER A 158 -49.42 18.91 -31.19
CA SER A 158 -50.16 19.95 -31.91
C SER A 158 -49.91 19.85 -33.41
N SER A 159 -50.94 20.09 -34.22
CA SER A 159 -50.78 20.33 -35.66
C SER A 159 -51.57 21.57 -36.07
N LYS A 160 -50.89 22.48 -36.78
CA LYS A 160 -51.53 23.70 -37.31
C LYS A 160 -52.47 23.38 -38.46
N ASP A 161 -52.15 22.37 -39.25
CA ASP A 161 -52.92 21.94 -40.43
C ASP A 161 -54.20 21.19 -40.02
N ALA A 162 -54.19 20.53 -38.85
CA ALA A 162 -55.34 19.84 -38.25
C ALA A 162 -56.35 20.76 -37.52
N SER A 163 -56.30 22.08 -37.77
CA SER A 163 -57.19 23.05 -37.11
C SER A 163 -58.48 23.37 -37.89
N SER A 164 -58.65 22.75 -39.07
CA SER A 164 -59.82 22.88 -39.95
C SER A 164 -60.71 21.63 -39.89
N GLU A 165 -62.04 21.78 -40.11
CA GLU A 165 -63.03 20.70 -39.97
C GLU A 165 -62.78 19.50 -40.90
N ASP A 166 -62.15 19.70 -42.07
CA ASP A 166 -61.84 18.63 -43.02
C ASP A 166 -60.61 17.78 -42.63
N ALA A 167 -59.79 18.24 -41.68
CA ALA A 167 -58.56 17.58 -41.26
C ALA A 167 -58.74 16.64 -40.05
N ASP A 168 -59.94 16.57 -39.48
CA ASP A 168 -60.23 15.79 -38.27
C ASP A 168 -60.03 14.28 -38.48
N SER A 169 -60.35 13.72 -39.67
CA SER A 169 -60.18 12.28 -39.92
C SER A 169 -58.70 11.86 -40.04
N ASP A 170 -57.88 12.69 -40.68
CA ASP A 170 -56.44 12.43 -40.80
C ASP A 170 -55.74 12.62 -39.45
N TRP A 171 -56.22 13.60 -38.66
CA TRP A 171 -55.80 13.79 -37.29
C TRP A 171 -56.16 12.60 -36.38
N GLU A 172 -57.38 12.08 -36.47
CA GLU A 172 -57.81 10.90 -35.70
C GLU A 172 -57.01 9.66 -36.07
N ARG A 173 -56.70 9.46 -37.36
CA ARG A 173 -55.83 8.35 -37.83
C ARG A 173 -54.41 8.50 -37.31
N LEU A 174 -53.86 9.71 -37.36
CA LEU A 174 -52.53 9.98 -36.82
C LEU A 174 -52.51 9.79 -35.30
N GLN A 175 -53.54 10.27 -34.59
CA GLN A 175 -53.67 10.13 -33.15
C GLN A 175 -53.78 8.66 -32.73
N SER A 176 -54.57 7.84 -33.45
CA SER A 176 -54.71 6.41 -33.14
C SER A 176 -53.41 5.63 -33.33
N SER A 177 -52.50 6.13 -34.17
CA SER A 177 -51.20 5.50 -34.43
C SER A 177 -50.09 6.04 -33.52
N LEU A 178 -50.02 7.36 -33.39
CA LEU A 178 -48.94 8.06 -32.70
C LEU A 178 -49.16 8.11 -31.18
N MET A 179 -50.40 8.15 -30.69
CA MET A 179 -50.65 8.19 -29.24
C MET A 179 -50.25 6.91 -28.53
N PRO A 180 -50.57 5.69 -29.02
CA PRO A 180 -50.08 4.48 -28.39
C PRO A 180 -48.54 4.42 -28.39
N LEU A 181 -47.90 4.92 -29.45
CA LEU A 181 -46.44 5.02 -29.52
C LEU A 181 -45.90 6.03 -28.52
N LEU A 182 -46.42 7.25 -28.46
CA LEU A 182 -45.98 8.25 -27.48
C LEU A 182 -46.30 7.84 -26.03
N GLN A 183 -47.38 7.10 -25.81
CA GLN A 183 -47.67 6.51 -24.51
C GLN A 183 -46.62 5.44 -24.19
N ALA A 184 -46.41 4.44 -25.06
CA ALA A 184 -45.42 3.39 -24.86
C ALA A 184 -43.97 3.91 -24.76
N SER A 185 -43.60 4.86 -25.63
CA SER A 185 -42.29 5.52 -25.73
C SER A 185 -42.07 6.57 -24.64
N GLY A 186 -43.10 7.31 -24.23
CA GLY A 186 -43.01 8.28 -23.13
C GLY A 186 -42.65 7.60 -21.80
N PHE A 187 -43.17 6.39 -21.55
CA PHE A 187 -42.78 5.55 -20.42
C PHE A 187 -41.35 5.00 -20.52
N THR A 188 -40.74 4.97 -21.70
CA THR A 188 -39.37 4.46 -21.94
C THR A 188 -38.31 5.55 -22.11
N LEU A 189 -38.62 6.68 -22.76
CA LEU A 189 -37.70 7.81 -23.01
C LEU A 189 -37.34 8.58 -21.73
N PHE A 190 -38.25 8.68 -20.77
CA PHE A 190 -37.92 9.15 -19.41
C PHE A 190 -37.27 8.05 -18.54
N GLY A 191 -36.98 6.88 -19.11
CA GLY A 191 -36.23 5.80 -18.47
C GLY A 191 -34.82 6.20 -18.02
N ALA A 192 -34.17 7.14 -18.73
CA ALA A 192 -32.88 7.71 -18.31
C ALA A 192 -33.01 8.74 -17.16
N GLY A 193 -34.22 9.26 -16.92
CA GLY A 193 -34.56 10.11 -15.76
C GLY A 193 -35.02 9.34 -14.53
N ARG A 194 -35.02 7.99 -14.56
CA ARG A 194 -35.40 7.12 -13.43
C ARG A 194 -34.42 7.15 -12.24
N ALA A 195 -33.37 7.96 -12.31
CA ALA A 195 -32.52 8.24 -11.16
C ALA A 195 -33.23 9.06 -10.05
N VAL A 196 -34.43 9.63 -10.30
CA VAL A 196 -35.08 10.60 -9.40
C VAL A 196 -36.53 10.25 -8.98
N LEU A 197 -37.18 9.18 -9.43
CA LEU A 197 -38.46 8.71 -8.86
C LEU A 197 -38.60 7.16 -8.82
N PRO A 198 -39.30 6.58 -7.81
CA PRO A 198 -39.40 5.13 -7.56
C PRO A 198 -40.33 4.39 -8.55
N GLY A 199 -40.20 3.06 -8.64
CA GLY A 199 -40.91 2.18 -9.59
C GLY A 199 -42.43 1.99 -9.36
N PRO A 200 -43.13 1.22 -10.24
CA PRO A 200 -44.58 1.34 -10.47
C PRO A 200 -45.50 0.38 -9.67
N LEU A 201 -46.73 0.89 -9.53
CA LEU A 201 -48.10 0.34 -9.37
C LEU A 201 -48.37 -1.17 -9.30
N ALA A 202 -49.05 -1.54 -8.20
CA ALA A 202 -49.97 -2.68 -7.95
C ALA A 202 -49.44 -4.13 -7.92
N ASN A 203 -50.04 -4.92 -7.03
CA ASN A 203 -49.69 -6.32 -6.71
C ASN A 203 -50.34 -7.38 -7.63
N GLU A 204 -50.97 -6.99 -8.75
CA GLU A 204 -51.54 -7.93 -9.74
C GLU A 204 -51.23 -7.52 -11.19
N PRO A 205 -51.11 -8.49 -12.12
CA PRO A 205 -50.87 -8.21 -13.54
C PRO A 205 -52.08 -7.53 -14.18
N ALA A 206 -51.83 -6.51 -15.02
CA ALA A 206 -52.86 -5.69 -15.66
C ALA A 206 -53.70 -6.42 -16.74
N PHE A 207 -53.44 -7.70 -17.03
CA PHE A 207 -54.23 -8.50 -17.98
C PHE A 207 -54.44 -9.92 -17.45
N ALA A 208 -55.67 -10.42 -17.55
CA ALA A 208 -56.07 -11.76 -17.14
C ALA A 208 -55.28 -12.84 -17.90
N ALA A 209 -54.91 -13.91 -17.18
CA ALA A 209 -54.03 -15.00 -17.62
C ALA A 209 -54.61 -15.93 -18.71
N GLU A 210 -55.62 -15.51 -19.47
CA GLU A 210 -56.34 -16.41 -20.41
C GLU A 210 -56.07 -16.13 -21.90
N ALA A 211 -55.10 -15.28 -22.23
CA ALA A 211 -54.76 -14.99 -23.63
C ALA A 211 -53.29 -15.27 -23.97
N TYR A 212 -52.81 -16.49 -23.68
CA TYR A 212 -51.71 -17.10 -24.44
C TYR A 212 -52.01 -18.59 -24.66
N VAL A 213 -52.77 -18.87 -25.72
CA VAL A 213 -52.67 -20.17 -26.38
C VAL A 213 -51.44 -20.11 -27.27
N GLY A 214 -50.29 -20.41 -26.67
CA GLY A 214 -49.09 -20.84 -27.36
C GLY A 214 -48.95 -22.34 -27.15
N THR A 215 -49.16 -23.10 -28.21
CA THR A 215 -49.03 -24.55 -28.24
C THR A 215 -47.67 -25.02 -27.74
N GLU A 216 -47.70 -26.18 -27.09
CA GLU A 216 -46.60 -27.03 -26.61
C GLU A 216 -46.17 -26.80 -25.16
N GLY A 217 -46.52 -27.79 -24.35
CA GLY A 217 -46.34 -27.79 -22.91
C GLY A 217 -44.89 -27.97 -22.50
N LEU A 218 -44.46 -27.12 -21.57
CA LEU A 218 -43.36 -27.40 -20.68
C LEU A 218 -43.81 -27.02 -19.27
N SER A 219 -44.16 -28.03 -18.48
CA SER A 219 -44.23 -27.95 -17.03
C SER A 219 -42.81 -27.70 -16.50
N GLY A 220 -42.55 -26.51 -15.99
CA GLY A 220 -41.32 -26.18 -15.28
C GLY A 220 -41.56 -25.02 -14.33
N THR A 221 -41.50 -25.27 -13.03
CA THR A 221 -41.40 -24.25 -11.98
C THR A 221 -40.15 -23.40 -12.21
N MET A 222 -40.32 -22.24 -12.85
CA MET A 222 -39.27 -21.23 -12.91
C MET A 222 -39.35 -20.35 -11.66
N VAL A 223 -38.52 -20.66 -10.66
CA VAL A 223 -38.13 -19.69 -9.64
C VAL A 223 -37.28 -18.64 -10.36
N GLN A 224 -37.82 -17.45 -10.61
CA GLN A 224 -37.04 -16.33 -11.10
C GLN A 224 -36.14 -15.82 -9.97
N ASP A 225 -34.82 -15.95 -10.11
CA ASP A 225 -33.82 -15.30 -9.26
C ASP A 225 -33.98 -13.78 -9.35
N TYR A 226 -34.76 -13.17 -8.45
CA TYR A 226 -34.84 -11.71 -8.34
C TYR A 226 -33.53 -11.17 -7.73
N PRO A 227 -32.88 -10.15 -8.33
CA PRO A 227 -31.56 -9.69 -7.92
C PRO A 227 -31.60 -8.77 -6.69
N TRP A 228 -32.28 -9.19 -5.61
CA TRP A 228 -32.46 -8.40 -4.38
C TRP A 228 -31.15 -7.92 -3.76
N CYS A 229 -30.11 -8.76 -3.83
CA CYS A 229 -28.79 -8.40 -3.32
C CYS A 229 -28.17 -7.24 -4.13
N GLU A 230 -28.32 -7.24 -5.46
CA GLU A 230 -27.77 -6.20 -6.33
C GLU A 230 -28.54 -4.89 -6.16
N GLN A 231 -29.87 -4.95 -6.16
CA GLN A 231 -30.73 -3.79 -5.89
C GLN A 231 -30.46 -3.19 -4.51
N GLY A 232 -30.26 -4.04 -3.50
CA GLY A 232 -29.86 -3.61 -2.16
C GLY A 232 -28.47 -2.95 -2.14
N ASN A 233 -27.49 -3.52 -2.85
CA ASN A 233 -26.14 -2.93 -2.94
C ASN A 233 -26.17 -1.58 -3.68
N GLU A 234 -26.98 -1.45 -4.73
CA GLU A 234 -27.16 -0.22 -5.49
C GLU A 234 -27.83 0.87 -4.64
N ALA A 235 -28.92 0.55 -3.95
CA ALA A 235 -29.57 1.45 -3.00
C ALA A 235 -28.61 1.88 -1.88
N PHE A 236 -27.83 0.94 -1.34
CA PHE A 236 -26.81 1.22 -0.33
C PHE A 236 -25.74 2.17 -0.86
N GLY A 237 -25.29 1.98 -2.10
CA GLY A 237 -24.31 2.84 -2.78
C GLY A 237 -24.82 4.27 -3.02
N ARG A 238 -26.13 4.45 -3.23
CA ARG A 238 -26.79 5.76 -3.36
C ARG A 238 -27.05 6.45 -2.02
N GLY A 239 -26.75 5.80 -0.89
CA GLY A 239 -27.08 6.32 0.45
C GLY A 239 -28.53 6.12 0.86
N ASP A 240 -29.33 5.40 0.07
CA ASP A 240 -30.72 5.04 0.43
C ASP A 240 -30.71 3.75 1.26
N TYR A 241 -30.33 3.89 2.52
CA TYR A 241 -30.15 2.76 3.44
C TYR A 241 -31.48 2.11 3.82
N TRP A 242 -32.59 2.85 3.81
CA TRP A 242 -33.93 2.30 4.08
C TRP A 242 -34.35 1.36 2.96
N MET A 243 -34.21 1.80 1.70
CA MET A 243 -34.51 0.95 0.55
C MET A 243 -33.55 -0.23 0.45
N ALA A 244 -32.26 -0.03 0.77
CA ALA A 244 -31.30 -1.13 0.85
C ALA A 244 -31.73 -2.19 1.87
N ALA A 245 -32.12 -1.79 3.08
CA ALA A 245 -32.61 -2.71 4.11
C ALA A 245 -33.86 -3.47 3.65
N ASN A 246 -34.78 -2.80 2.96
CA ASN A 246 -35.99 -3.42 2.40
C ASN A 246 -35.67 -4.47 1.33
N PHE A 247 -34.78 -4.16 0.37
CA PHE A 247 -34.35 -5.12 -0.64
C PHE A 247 -33.65 -6.33 -0.03
N TYR A 248 -32.77 -6.13 0.96
CA TYR A 248 -32.14 -7.26 1.64
C TYR A 248 -33.14 -8.10 2.45
N SER A 249 -34.19 -7.50 3.03
CA SER A 249 -35.26 -8.23 3.70
C SER A 249 -36.06 -9.11 2.74
N ARG A 250 -36.47 -8.59 1.58
CA ARG A 250 -37.13 -9.39 0.54
C ARG A 250 -36.25 -10.54 0.06
N GLY A 251 -34.96 -10.26 -0.14
CA GLY A 251 -34.00 -11.30 -0.46
C GLY A 251 -33.89 -12.39 0.62
N LEU A 252 -34.13 -12.07 1.89
CA LEU A 252 -34.14 -13.05 2.98
C LEU A 252 -35.45 -13.84 3.08
N GLU A 253 -36.57 -13.24 2.70
CA GLU A 253 -37.90 -13.88 2.64
C GLU A 253 -37.99 -14.87 1.48
N ASP A 254 -37.44 -14.51 0.31
CA ASP A 254 -37.44 -15.35 -0.89
C ASP A 254 -36.45 -16.52 -0.81
N LEU A 255 -35.54 -16.51 0.17
CA LEU A 255 -34.59 -17.58 0.38
C LEU A 255 -35.26 -18.79 1.05
N PRO A 256 -35.21 -19.99 0.43
CA PRO A 256 -35.76 -21.20 1.04
C PRO A 256 -35.07 -21.49 2.39
N GLU A 257 -35.81 -22.10 3.32
CA GLU A 257 -35.26 -22.52 4.61
C GLU A 257 -34.16 -23.59 4.44
N SER A 258 -34.32 -24.47 3.44
CA SER A 258 -33.32 -25.48 3.09
C SER A 258 -32.40 -24.98 1.96
N GLY A 259 -31.21 -24.51 2.32
CA GLY A 259 -30.02 -24.63 1.49
C GLY A 259 -29.59 -23.44 0.64
N GLU A 260 -29.38 -22.26 1.25
CA GLU A 260 -28.60 -21.15 0.65
C GLU A 260 -27.89 -20.31 1.72
N VAL A 261 -27.10 -20.96 2.59
CA VAL A 261 -26.45 -20.35 3.76
C VAL A 261 -25.57 -19.16 3.38
N GLU A 262 -24.83 -19.25 2.27
CA GLU A 262 -23.92 -18.19 1.82
C GLU A 262 -24.67 -16.92 1.39
N LYS A 263 -25.72 -17.05 0.55
CA LYS A 263 -26.56 -15.91 0.14
C LYS A 263 -27.26 -15.30 1.35
N ARG A 264 -27.81 -16.13 2.24
CA ARG A 264 -28.44 -15.69 3.50
C ARG A 264 -27.47 -14.89 4.37
N THR A 265 -26.25 -15.39 4.53
CA THR A 265 -25.17 -14.72 5.28
C THR A 265 -24.83 -13.37 4.68
N ARG A 266 -24.68 -13.28 3.36
CA ARG A 266 -24.37 -12.02 2.66
C ARG A 266 -25.48 -10.99 2.83
N LEU A 267 -26.74 -11.40 2.68
CA LEU A 267 -27.90 -10.53 2.83
C LEU A 267 -28.06 -10.03 4.27
N LEU A 268 -27.89 -10.89 5.28
CA LEU A 268 -27.89 -10.48 6.69
C LEU A 268 -26.77 -9.48 7.01
N SER A 269 -25.55 -9.74 6.52
CA SER A 269 -24.40 -8.83 6.70
C SER A 269 -24.63 -7.46 6.08
N ASN A 270 -25.23 -7.44 4.89
CA ASN A 270 -25.54 -6.21 4.16
C ASN A 270 -26.71 -5.45 4.79
N ARG A 271 -27.75 -6.16 5.26
CA ARG A 271 -28.89 -5.57 5.98
C ARG A 271 -28.47 -5.00 7.33
N SER A 272 -27.61 -5.70 8.07
CA SER A 272 -26.96 -5.17 9.27
C SER A 272 -26.24 -3.84 9.00
N ALA A 273 -25.51 -3.75 7.88
CA ALA A 273 -24.86 -2.51 7.48
C ALA A 273 -25.85 -1.37 7.20
N ALA A 274 -26.97 -1.68 6.55
CA ALA A 274 -28.02 -0.72 6.24
C ALA A 274 -28.69 -0.22 7.53
N PHE A 275 -29.06 -1.12 8.44
CA PHE A 275 -29.61 -0.75 9.75
C PHE A 275 -28.64 0.11 10.57
N HIS A 276 -27.35 -0.22 10.56
CA HIS A 276 -26.34 0.61 11.22
C HIS A 276 -26.29 2.04 10.66
N LYS A 277 -26.41 2.20 9.33
CA LYS A 277 -26.47 3.53 8.69
C LYS A 277 -27.78 4.28 8.98
N LEU A 278 -28.87 3.55 9.24
CA LEU A 278 -30.15 4.09 9.70
C LEU A 278 -30.18 4.39 11.21
N GLN A 279 -29.09 4.12 11.93
CA GLN A 279 -29.00 4.23 13.39
C GLN A 279 -29.93 3.28 14.17
N ASP A 280 -30.46 2.25 13.51
CA ASP A 280 -31.14 1.14 14.18
C ASP A 280 -30.10 0.10 14.61
N TYR A 281 -29.40 0.42 15.70
CA TYR A 281 -28.29 -0.39 16.17
C TYR A 281 -28.73 -1.74 16.74
N GLU A 282 -29.96 -1.85 17.26
CA GLU A 282 -30.50 -3.10 17.77
C GLU A 282 -30.74 -4.09 16.62
N ALA A 283 -31.46 -3.66 15.57
CA ALA A 283 -31.68 -4.51 14.39
C ALA A 283 -30.36 -4.85 13.69
N ALA A 284 -29.43 -3.87 13.60
CA ALA A 284 -28.10 -4.09 13.04
C ALA A 284 -27.33 -5.18 13.80
N LEU A 285 -27.37 -5.16 15.14
CA LEU A 285 -26.67 -6.11 16.00
C LEU A 285 -27.27 -7.52 15.92
N VAL A 286 -28.60 -7.62 15.86
CA VAL A 286 -29.30 -8.91 15.67
C VAL A 286 -28.87 -9.59 14.38
N ASP A 287 -28.87 -8.86 13.26
CA ASP A 287 -28.44 -9.41 11.97
C ASP A 287 -26.94 -9.70 11.92
N ALA A 288 -26.12 -8.87 12.57
CA ALA A 288 -24.69 -9.11 12.67
C ALA A 288 -24.37 -10.40 13.43
N ARG A 289 -25.02 -10.65 14.57
CA ARG A 289 -24.86 -11.88 15.36
C ARG A 289 -25.32 -13.11 14.59
N LYS A 290 -26.44 -13.03 13.86
CA LYS A 290 -26.87 -14.11 12.95
C LYS A 290 -25.83 -14.38 11.86
N THR A 291 -25.22 -13.32 11.32
CA THR A 291 -24.16 -13.44 10.31
C THR A 291 -22.95 -14.21 10.86
N THR A 292 -22.51 -13.92 12.10
CA THR A 292 -21.37 -14.65 12.72
C THR A 292 -21.71 -16.09 13.10
N MET A 293 -22.97 -16.39 13.41
CA MET A 293 -23.43 -17.78 13.60
C MET A 293 -23.37 -18.60 12.30
N LEU A 294 -23.72 -17.99 11.17
CA LEU A 294 -23.72 -18.65 9.86
C LEU A 294 -22.31 -18.74 9.25
N ALA A 295 -21.49 -17.70 9.44
CA ALA A 295 -20.12 -17.63 8.92
C ALA A 295 -19.12 -17.20 10.01
N PRO A 296 -18.80 -18.08 10.98
CA PRO A 296 -17.94 -17.76 12.11
C PRO A 296 -16.48 -17.49 11.73
N THR A 297 -16.06 -17.92 10.54
CA THR A 297 -14.71 -17.72 10.00
C THR A 297 -14.61 -16.50 9.09
N TRP A 298 -15.69 -15.75 8.86
CA TRP A 298 -15.69 -14.58 7.97
C TRP A 298 -15.41 -13.29 8.77
N PRO A 299 -14.22 -12.66 8.64
CA PRO A 299 -13.85 -11.51 9.47
C PRO A 299 -14.82 -10.33 9.33
N ARG A 300 -15.35 -10.10 8.12
CA ARG A 300 -16.32 -9.03 7.86
C ARG A 300 -17.60 -9.20 8.67
N ALA A 301 -18.05 -10.42 8.96
CA ALA A 301 -19.20 -10.64 9.84
C ALA A 301 -18.95 -10.09 11.26
N TRP A 302 -17.76 -10.36 11.80
CA TRP A 302 -17.36 -9.87 13.11
C TRP A 302 -17.19 -8.35 13.15
N THR A 303 -16.75 -7.72 12.05
CA THR A 303 -16.75 -6.25 11.95
C THR A 303 -18.15 -5.66 12.08
N ARG A 304 -19.20 -6.32 11.54
CA ARG A 304 -20.59 -5.87 11.69
C ARG A 304 -21.03 -5.85 13.15
N VAL A 305 -20.72 -6.92 13.90
CA VAL A 305 -21.01 -7.00 15.34
C VAL A 305 -20.29 -5.87 16.08
N SER A 306 -18.99 -5.68 15.80
CA SER A 306 -18.21 -4.63 16.46
C SER A 306 -18.78 -3.22 16.25
N MET A 307 -19.17 -2.89 15.01
CA MET A 307 -19.71 -1.57 14.69
C MET A 307 -21.11 -1.35 15.28
N ALA A 308 -21.99 -2.37 15.22
CA ALA A 308 -23.34 -2.28 15.75
C ALA A 308 -23.36 -2.19 17.27
N ALA A 309 -22.58 -3.04 17.96
CA ALA A 309 -22.48 -3.03 19.42
C ALA A 309 -21.87 -1.72 19.94
N ALA A 310 -20.78 -1.24 19.32
CA ALA A 310 -20.18 0.04 19.71
C ALA A 310 -21.14 1.23 19.56
N ALA A 311 -21.97 1.24 18.51
CA ALA A 311 -22.90 2.32 18.25
C ALA A 311 -24.16 2.27 19.14
N LYS A 312 -24.59 1.07 19.56
CA LYS A 312 -25.65 0.90 20.56
C LYS A 312 -25.26 1.54 21.90
N GLY A 313 -24.00 1.38 22.30
CA GLY A 313 -23.46 1.98 23.51
C GLY A 313 -23.91 1.26 24.79
N GLY A 314 -23.03 1.24 25.79
CA GLY A 314 -23.18 0.44 27.01
C GLY A 314 -21.84 -0.23 27.35
N GLU A 315 -21.58 -0.49 28.64
CA GLU A 315 -20.32 -1.13 29.03
C GLU A 315 -20.23 -2.55 28.47
N GLU A 316 -21.30 -3.34 28.56
CA GLU A 316 -21.37 -4.70 28.03
C GLU A 316 -21.27 -4.71 26.50
N GLU A 317 -21.97 -3.80 25.81
CA GLU A 317 -21.90 -3.67 24.36
C GLU A 317 -20.52 -3.24 23.87
N ILE A 318 -19.81 -2.36 24.59
CA ILE A 318 -18.43 -1.98 24.24
C ILE A 318 -17.47 -3.17 24.41
N GLU A 319 -17.64 -3.98 25.47
CA GLU A 319 -16.86 -5.20 25.65
C GLU A 319 -17.11 -6.22 24.53
N GLU A 320 -18.38 -6.45 24.16
CA GLU A 320 -18.74 -7.28 23.01
C GLU A 320 -18.13 -6.71 21.72
N ALA A 321 -18.18 -5.40 21.53
CA ALA A 321 -17.68 -4.75 20.34
C ALA A 321 -16.17 -4.97 20.17
N ILE A 322 -15.40 -4.80 21.25
CA ILE A 322 -13.94 -5.04 21.26
C ILE A 322 -13.65 -6.52 21.03
N ALA A 323 -14.37 -7.44 21.69
CA ALA A 323 -14.17 -8.88 21.51
C ALA A 323 -14.47 -9.32 20.06
N ALA A 324 -15.55 -8.82 19.46
CA ALA A 324 -15.90 -9.07 18.07
C ALA A 324 -14.85 -8.50 17.11
N HIS A 325 -14.37 -7.28 17.34
CA HIS A 325 -13.32 -6.72 16.49
C HIS A 325 -12.00 -7.48 16.65
N ALA A 326 -11.64 -7.90 17.87
CA ALA A 326 -10.46 -8.72 18.14
C ALA A 326 -10.52 -10.08 17.42
N LYS A 327 -11.72 -10.62 17.21
CA LYS A 327 -11.92 -11.86 16.44
C LYS A 327 -11.45 -11.73 14.99
N THR A 328 -11.46 -10.53 14.40
CA THR A 328 -10.94 -10.30 13.05
C THR A 328 -9.44 -10.57 12.96
N VAL A 329 -8.67 -10.12 13.96
CA VAL A 329 -7.23 -10.39 14.10
C VAL A 329 -6.97 -11.87 14.40
N VAL A 330 -7.85 -12.52 15.17
CA VAL A 330 -7.73 -13.96 15.44
C VAL A 330 -7.88 -14.77 14.15
N LEU A 331 -8.79 -14.38 13.27
CA LEU A 331 -9.05 -15.06 11.99
C LEU A 331 -7.97 -14.73 10.95
N GLU A 332 -7.56 -13.48 10.86
CA GLU A 332 -6.58 -12.97 9.90
C GLU A 332 -5.54 -12.09 10.61
N PRO A 333 -4.50 -12.68 11.24
CA PRO A 333 -3.48 -11.92 11.97
C PRO A 333 -2.50 -11.28 11.00
N ASN A 334 -2.71 -10.01 10.64
CA ASN A 334 -1.82 -9.24 9.78
C ASN A 334 -1.77 -7.76 10.22
N GLY A 335 -0.90 -6.97 9.60
CA GLY A 335 -0.74 -5.56 9.94
C GLY A 335 -2.03 -4.73 9.80
N TRP A 336 -2.86 -5.01 8.79
CA TRP A 336 -4.10 -4.25 8.53
C TRP A 336 -5.17 -4.52 9.59
N THR A 337 -5.40 -5.77 9.96
CA THR A 337 -6.38 -6.12 11.01
C THR A 337 -5.94 -5.63 12.39
N VAL A 338 -4.63 -5.66 12.68
CA VAL A 338 -4.06 -5.12 13.92
C VAL A 338 -4.23 -3.61 14.00
N GLU A 339 -3.92 -2.86 12.94
CA GLU A 339 -4.14 -1.42 12.89
C GLU A 339 -5.63 -1.07 13.02
N GLY A 340 -6.50 -1.83 12.34
CA GLY A 340 -7.96 -1.71 12.46
C GLY A 340 -8.45 -1.87 13.90
N LEU A 341 -7.99 -2.93 14.60
CA LEU A 341 -8.33 -3.18 16.00
C LEU A 341 -7.80 -2.09 16.95
N GLU A 342 -6.56 -1.66 16.76
CA GLU A 342 -5.94 -0.63 17.60
C GLU A 342 -6.72 0.69 17.50
N ASN A 343 -7.06 1.11 16.27
CA ASN A 343 -7.85 2.31 16.02
C ASN A 343 -9.29 2.18 16.54
N PHE A 344 -9.91 1.02 16.35
CA PHE A 344 -11.26 0.75 16.84
C PHE A 344 -11.34 0.86 18.37
N VAL A 345 -10.43 0.18 19.09
CA VAL A 345 -10.40 0.22 20.57
C VAL A 345 -10.18 1.64 21.08
N ARG A 346 -9.28 2.41 20.47
CA ARG A 346 -9.06 3.82 20.83
C ARG A 346 -10.29 4.71 20.62
N ALA A 347 -11.13 4.39 19.64
CA ALA A 347 -12.32 5.16 19.34
C ALA A 347 -13.47 4.88 20.32
N VAL A 348 -13.59 3.64 20.82
CA VAL A 348 -14.75 3.20 21.61
C VAL A 348 -14.48 3.11 23.11
N ALA A 349 -13.23 2.96 23.53
CA ALA A 349 -12.86 2.77 24.93
C ALA A 349 -11.94 3.88 25.45
N LYS A 350 -12.11 4.21 26.73
CA LYS A 350 -11.22 5.14 27.43
C LYS A 350 -9.92 4.44 27.83
N PRO A 351 -8.75 5.08 27.68
CA PRO A 351 -7.49 4.53 28.13
C PRO A 351 -7.52 4.14 29.62
N SER A 352 -6.93 3.00 29.95
CA SER A 352 -6.86 2.46 31.30
C SER A 352 -5.67 1.53 31.43
N GLU A 353 -4.68 1.93 32.24
CA GLU A 353 -3.49 1.10 32.49
C GLU A 353 -3.87 -0.28 33.05
N LYS A 354 -4.88 -0.35 33.93
CA LYS A 354 -5.40 -1.61 34.47
C LYS A 354 -5.94 -2.52 33.37
N ALA A 355 -6.72 -1.96 32.43
CA ALA A 355 -7.27 -2.73 31.31
C ALA A 355 -6.15 -3.17 30.35
N ALA A 356 -5.16 -2.31 30.10
CA ALA A 356 -3.99 -2.64 29.28
C ALA A 356 -3.19 -3.83 29.85
N ARG A 357 -2.95 -3.83 31.17
CA ARG A 357 -2.27 -4.93 31.87
C ARG A 357 -3.09 -6.23 31.80
N ALA A 358 -4.40 -6.14 32.07
CA ALA A 358 -5.28 -7.31 31.99
C ALA A 358 -5.30 -7.95 30.59
N ALA A 359 -5.34 -7.13 29.52
CA ALA A 359 -5.22 -7.60 28.15
C ALA A 359 -3.84 -8.23 27.88
N GLY A 360 -2.77 -7.63 28.40
CA GLY A 360 -1.42 -8.19 28.36
C GLY A 360 -1.30 -9.57 29.02
N ASP A 361 -1.99 -9.78 30.15
CA ASP A 361 -2.02 -11.07 30.84
C ASP A 361 -2.81 -12.13 30.07
N ARG A 362 -3.96 -11.76 29.49
CA ARG A 362 -4.72 -12.64 28.58
C ARG A 362 -3.89 -13.04 27.36
N GLY A 363 -3.20 -12.08 26.73
CA GLY A 363 -2.31 -12.36 25.61
C GLY A 363 -1.15 -13.29 25.99
N LYS A 364 -0.60 -13.13 27.20
CA LYS A 364 0.42 -14.05 27.74
C LYS A 364 -0.13 -15.46 27.98
N SER A 365 -1.38 -15.61 28.45
CA SER A 365 -2.01 -16.93 28.57
C SER A 365 -2.20 -17.59 27.20
N ALA A 366 -2.78 -16.86 26.25
CA ALA A 366 -2.98 -17.33 24.88
C ALA A 366 -1.65 -17.77 24.22
N GLY A 367 -0.56 -17.02 24.44
CA GLY A 367 0.77 -17.41 23.96
C GLY A 367 1.32 -18.70 24.58
N LYS A 368 1.01 -18.99 25.86
CA LYS A 368 1.36 -20.28 26.49
C LYS A 368 0.57 -21.45 25.88
N GLU A 369 -0.68 -21.19 25.54
CA GLU A 369 -1.59 -22.12 24.85
C GLU A 369 -1.27 -22.25 23.35
N LYS A 370 -0.28 -21.49 22.85
CA LYS A 370 0.12 -21.40 21.43
C LYS A 370 -0.98 -20.85 20.51
N GLU A 371 -1.97 -20.15 21.07
CA GLU A 371 -2.99 -19.40 20.33
C GLU A 371 -2.42 -18.04 19.88
N TRP A 372 -1.44 -18.05 18.97
CA TRP A 372 -0.68 -16.85 18.61
C TRP A 372 -1.55 -15.71 18.06
N SER A 373 -2.55 -16.01 17.22
CA SER A 373 -3.47 -14.99 16.67
C SER A 373 -4.29 -14.30 17.77
N ARG A 374 -4.71 -15.08 18.78
CA ARG A 374 -5.39 -14.54 19.98
C ARG A 374 -4.45 -13.72 20.84
N ALA A 375 -3.21 -14.17 21.03
CA ALA A 375 -2.19 -13.39 21.73
C ALA A 375 -1.96 -12.03 21.05
N ILE A 376 -1.87 -12.00 19.71
CA ILE A 376 -1.72 -10.76 18.92
C ILE A 376 -2.91 -9.82 19.14
N ALA A 377 -4.14 -10.34 19.07
CA ALA A 377 -5.35 -9.56 19.29
C ALA A 377 -5.37 -8.93 20.71
N GLU A 378 -5.07 -9.71 21.74
CA GLU A 378 -5.05 -9.24 23.14
C GLU A 378 -3.93 -8.23 23.40
N TYR A 379 -2.73 -8.44 22.86
CA TYR A 379 -1.65 -7.46 22.95
C TYR A 379 -2.02 -6.16 22.23
N THR A 380 -2.73 -6.24 21.10
CA THR A 380 -3.21 -5.06 20.36
C THR A 380 -4.24 -4.28 21.16
N VAL A 381 -5.21 -4.96 21.78
CA VAL A 381 -6.16 -4.33 22.72
C VAL A 381 -5.40 -3.66 23.86
N GLY A 382 -4.40 -4.34 24.44
CA GLY A 382 -3.59 -3.80 25.51
C GLY A 382 -2.82 -2.53 25.11
N VAL A 383 -2.22 -2.51 23.92
CA VAL A 383 -1.53 -1.32 23.37
C VAL A 383 -2.50 -0.15 23.15
N ALA A 384 -3.70 -0.43 22.63
CA ALA A 384 -4.72 0.58 22.38
C ALA A 384 -5.29 1.22 23.66
N MET A 385 -5.31 0.46 24.76
CA MET A 385 -5.77 0.91 26.08
C MET A 385 -4.76 1.79 26.84
N ILE A 386 -3.53 1.94 26.33
CA ILE A 386 -2.54 2.87 26.87
C ILE A 386 -2.75 4.23 26.21
N ASP A 387 -2.87 5.29 27.01
CA ASP A 387 -2.94 6.64 26.49
C ASP A 387 -1.67 6.93 25.67
N ALA A 388 -1.82 7.29 24.40
CA ALA A 388 -0.70 7.57 23.50
C ALA A 388 0.10 8.80 23.92
N GLN A 389 -0.52 9.75 24.63
CA GLN A 389 0.13 10.96 25.14
C GLN A 389 0.82 10.75 26.48
N ASP A 390 0.52 9.65 27.18
CA ASP A 390 1.20 9.31 28.42
C ASP A 390 2.62 8.84 28.12
N GLN A 391 3.58 9.70 28.49
CA GLN A 391 5.02 9.49 28.39
C GLN A 391 5.65 9.11 29.74
N SER A 392 4.83 8.79 30.75
CA SER A 392 5.33 8.28 32.01
C SER A 392 6.16 7.02 31.78
N TYR A 393 7.13 6.79 32.68
CA TYR A 393 7.97 5.60 32.62
C TYR A 393 7.12 4.31 32.60
N VAL A 394 6.05 4.27 33.41
CA VAL A 394 5.17 3.10 33.54
C VAL A 394 4.42 2.82 32.24
N ALA A 395 3.80 3.83 31.63
CA ALA A 395 3.09 3.68 30.36
C ALA A 395 4.04 3.31 29.20
N THR A 396 5.21 3.97 29.14
CA THR A 396 6.24 3.70 28.12
C THR A 396 6.78 2.28 28.23
N ASP A 397 7.06 1.81 29.45
CA ASP A 397 7.54 0.45 29.70
C ASP A 397 6.51 -0.60 29.30
N LEU A 398 5.25 -0.42 29.72
CA LEU A 398 4.15 -1.31 29.37
C LEU A 398 3.90 -1.33 27.85
N ARG A 399 3.90 -0.16 27.19
CA ARG A 399 3.72 -0.06 25.74
C ARG A 399 4.81 -0.81 24.98
N CYS A 400 6.07 -0.59 25.36
CA CYS A 400 7.20 -1.32 24.78
C CYS A 400 7.06 -2.84 25.00
N GLU A 401 6.67 -3.26 26.20
CA GLU A 401 6.52 -4.69 26.53
C GLU A 401 5.44 -5.35 25.66
N LEU A 402 4.27 -4.75 25.54
CA LEU A 402 3.15 -5.31 24.78
C LEU A 402 3.46 -5.36 23.28
N ILE A 403 4.03 -4.30 22.70
CA ILE A 403 4.44 -4.29 21.28
C ILE A 403 5.53 -5.36 21.04
N THR A 404 6.50 -5.51 21.94
CA THR A 404 7.55 -6.53 21.81
C THR A 404 6.96 -7.95 21.86
N LYS A 405 5.97 -8.19 22.73
CA LYS A 405 5.28 -9.48 22.81
C LYS A 405 4.42 -9.74 21.57
N ARG A 406 3.76 -8.72 21.03
CA ARG A 406 3.01 -8.79 19.76
C ARG A 406 3.94 -9.14 18.60
N ALA A 407 5.06 -8.45 18.45
CA ALA A 407 6.11 -8.79 17.48
C ALA A 407 6.59 -10.24 17.64
N SER A 408 6.80 -10.69 18.88
CA SER A 408 7.23 -12.06 19.17
C SER A 408 6.16 -13.10 18.86
N ALA A 409 4.87 -12.75 18.89
CA ALA A 409 3.79 -13.64 18.44
C ALA A 409 3.73 -13.69 16.91
N PHE A 410 3.95 -12.57 16.21
CA PHE A 410 4.09 -12.54 14.75
C PHE A 410 5.26 -13.39 14.24
N THR A 411 6.42 -13.37 14.92
CA THR A 411 7.53 -14.27 14.53
C THR A 411 7.18 -15.75 14.67
N ARG A 412 6.29 -16.12 15.61
CA ARG A 412 5.79 -17.51 15.74
C ARG A 412 4.83 -17.90 14.61
N LEU A 413 4.14 -16.92 14.04
CA LEU A 413 3.31 -17.10 12.83
C LEU A 413 4.10 -16.98 11.53
N GLN A 414 5.42 -16.73 11.60
CA GLN A 414 6.30 -16.50 10.45
C GLN A 414 5.95 -15.26 9.60
N ASP A 415 5.09 -14.37 10.10
CA ASP A 415 4.94 -13.02 9.54
C ASP A 415 6.08 -12.14 10.05
N PHE A 416 7.26 -12.35 9.48
CA PHE A 416 8.47 -11.67 9.91
C PHE A 416 8.46 -10.18 9.56
N GLY A 417 7.78 -9.78 8.48
CA GLY A 417 7.67 -8.38 8.07
C GLY A 417 6.91 -7.55 9.11
N THR A 418 5.71 -7.99 9.51
CA THR A 418 4.94 -7.32 10.56
C THR A 418 5.67 -7.37 11.90
N ALA A 419 6.31 -8.49 12.22
CA ALA A 419 7.11 -8.62 13.44
C ALA A 419 8.27 -7.62 13.51
N ALA A 420 9.01 -7.43 12.41
CA ALA A 420 10.09 -6.47 12.33
C ALA A 420 9.57 -5.03 12.52
N GLY A 421 8.45 -4.68 11.87
CA GLY A 421 7.80 -3.39 12.02
C GLY A 421 7.40 -3.08 13.47
N ASP A 422 6.78 -4.03 14.17
CA ASP A 422 6.45 -3.88 15.59
C ASP A 422 7.71 -3.80 16.48
N ALA A 423 8.73 -4.61 16.21
CA ALA A 423 9.96 -4.57 16.98
C ALA A 423 10.67 -3.21 16.85
N VAL A 424 10.67 -2.61 15.65
CA VAL A 424 11.16 -1.24 15.42
C VAL A 424 10.35 -0.22 16.21
N LYS A 425 9.01 -0.30 16.17
CA LYS A 425 8.13 0.58 16.98
C LYS A 425 8.43 0.45 18.48
N ALA A 426 8.64 -0.76 18.98
CA ALA A 426 9.01 -0.98 20.39
C ALA A 426 10.37 -0.36 20.74
N ILE A 427 11.35 -0.42 19.84
CA ILE A 427 12.66 0.23 20.01
C ILE A 427 12.53 1.76 19.99
N GLN A 428 11.66 2.33 19.13
CA GLN A 428 11.38 3.77 19.13
C GLN A 428 10.75 4.22 20.45
N VAL A 429 9.82 3.43 21.01
CA VAL A 429 9.20 3.69 22.31
C VAL A 429 10.23 3.60 23.45
N LYS A 430 11.06 2.55 23.46
CA LYS A 430 12.11 2.36 24.47
C LYS A 430 13.43 1.93 23.83
N PRO A 431 14.30 2.90 23.47
CA PRO A 431 15.57 2.61 22.81
C PRO A 431 16.56 1.78 23.62
N GLN A 432 16.31 1.52 24.91
CA GLN A 432 17.17 0.65 25.74
C GLN A 432 16.65 -0.79 25.83
N SER A 433 15.54 -1.14 25.17
CA SER A 433 14.96 -2.48 25.25
C SER A 433 15.82 -3.52 24.49
N ALA A 434 16.54 -4.36 25.24
CA ALA A 434 17.28 -5.49 24.69
C ALA A 434 16.34 -6.55 24.09
N LYS A 435 15.19 -6.79 24.72
CA LYS A 435 14.18 -7.75 24.25
C LYS A 435 13.60 -7.35 22.90
N ALA A 436 13.25 -6.06 22.72
CA ALA A 436 12.73 -5.58 21.44
C ALA A 436 13.75 -5.75 20.30
N ARG A 437 15.03 -5.45 20.55
CA ARG A 437 16.12 -5.71 19.60
C ARG A 437 16.34 -7.19 19.29
N CYS A 438 16.26 -8.05 20.31
CA CYS A 438 16.35 -9.49 20.12
C CYS A 438 15.19 -10.02 19.25
N THR A 439 13.98 -9.49 19.43
CA THR A 439 12.83 -9.81 18.59
C THR A 439 13.02 -9.28 17.16
N LEU A 440 13.56 -8.06 16.98
CA LEU A 440 13.92 -7.53 15.67
C LEU A 440 14.92 -8.44 14.96
N GLY A 441 16.02 -8.82 15.63
CA GLY A 441 17.01 -9.74 15.05
C GLY A 441 16.41 -11.08 14.64
N THR A 442 15.47 -11.61 15.43
CA THR A 442 14.76 -12.86 15.10
C THR A 442 13.90 -12.70 13.85
N ALA A 443 13.17 -11.58 13.73
CA ALA A 443 12.35 -11.29 12.56
C ALA A 443 13.21 -11.11 11.29
N LEU A 444 14.26 -10.29 11.37
CA LEU A 444 15.18 -10.04 10.25
C LEU A 444 15.89 -11.33 9.78
N LEU A 445 16.28 -12.19 10.72
CA LEU A 445 16.87 -13.49 10.38
C LEU A 445 15.88 -14.38 9.63
N GLY A 446 14.60 -14.40 10.03
CA GLY A 446 13.52 -15.07 9.31
C GLY A 446 13.29 -14.51 7.90
N MET A 447 13.57 -13.22 7.69
CA MET A 447 13.55 -12.55 6.38
C MET A 447 14.84 -12.75 5.56
N ARG A 448 15.83 -13.51 6.07
CA ARG A 448 17.16 -13.68 5.46
C ARG A 448 17.97 -12.37 5.33
N GLN A 449 17.64 -11.36 6.12
CA GLN A 449 18.42 -10.13 6.29
C GLN A 449 19.45 -10.33 7.41
N ILE A 450 20.44 -11.18 7.14
CA ILE A 450 21.32 -11.78 8.16
C ILE A 450 22.24 -10.74 8.80
N GLU A 451 22.76 -9.80 8.02
CA GLU A 451 23.65 -8.74 8.46
C GLU A 451 22.94 -7.73 9.37
N ASP A 452 21.70 -7.37 9.02
CA ASP A 452 20.87 -6.48 9.83
C ASP A 452 20.37 -7.20 11.10
N ALA A 453 20.06 -8.49 10.99
CA ALA A 453 19.77 -9.35 12.13
C ALA A 453 20.94 -9.42 13.11
N TYR A 454 22.17 -9.62 12.61
CA TYR A 454 23.39 -9.59 13.40
C TYR A 454 23.48 -8.28 14.20
N SER A 455 23.32 -7.15 13.52
CA SER A 455 23.41 -5.82 14.14
C SER A 455 22.37 -5.63 15.25
N ALA A 456 21.13 -6.08 15.03
CA ALA A 456 20.07 -6.04 16.04
C ALA A 456 20.40 -6.92 17.26
N PHE A 457 20.90 -8.14 17.05
CA PHE A 457 21.31 -9.03 18.14
C PHE A 457 22.54 -8.50 18.90
N ALA A 458 23.54 -7.97 18.20
CA ALA A 458 24.74 -7.39 18.80
C ALA A 458 24.39 -6.18 19.68
N GLU A 459 23.51 -5.29 19.21
CA GLU A 459 22.98 -4.21 20.04
C GLU A 459 22.16 -4.75 21.22
N ALA A 460 21.37 -5.82 21.05
CA ALA A 460 20.68 -6.46 22.17
C ALA A 460 21.66 -6.99 23.24
N VAL A 461 22.76 -7.64 22.84
CA VAL A 461 23.82 -8.12 23.75
C VAL A 461 24.52 -6.95 24.46
N LYS A 462 24.74 -5.82 23.76
CA LYS A 462 25.31 -4.59 24.35
C LYS A 462 24.39 -3.95 25.39
N LYS A 463 23.07 -4.11 25.27
CA LYS A 463 22.09 -3.63 26.27
C LYS A 463 21.87 -4.61 27.41
N ASP A 464 21.98 -5.90 27.15
CA ASP A 464 21.83 -6.96 28.13
C ASP A 464 22.85 -8.07 27.87
N HIS A 465 23.98 -7.97 28.59
CA HIS A 465 25.09 -8.92 28.49
C HIS A 465 24.74 -10.31 29.02
N GLU A 466 23.61 -10.51 29.69
CA GLU A 466 23.19 -11.82 30.21
C GLU A 466 22.23 -12.54 29.26
N SER A 467 21.64 -11.82 28.29
CA SER A 467 20.70 -12.37 27.30
C SER A 467 21.31 -13.48 26.43
N GLY A 468 21.10 -14.73 26.86
CA GLY A 468 21.54 -15.91 26.12
C GLY A 468 20.85 -16.07 24.76
N ALA A 469 19.61 -15.56 24.61
CA ALA A 469 18.91 -15.57 23.33
C ALA A 469 19.56 -14.63 22.31
N ALA A 470 19.94 -13.41 22.74
CA ALA A 470 20.61 -12.45 21.88
C ALA A 470 22.00 -12.95 21.44
N ARG A 471 22.78 -13.54 22.36
CA ARG A 471 24.07 -14.16 22.01
C ARG A 471 23.93 -15.27 20.97
N ARG A 472 23.02 -16.23 21.19
CA ARG A 472 22.78 -17.31 20.22
C ARG A 472 22.33 -16.78 18.86
N GLY A 473 21.47 -15.76 18.84
CA GLY A 473 21.03 -15.11 17.59
C GLY A 473 22.19 -14.46 16.84
N ARG A 474 23.03 -13.70 17.55
CA ARG A 474 24.25 -13.09 17.01
C ARG A 474 25.21 -14.14 16.43
N ASP A 475 25.50 -15.20 17.19
CA ASP A 475 26.45 -16.24 16.81
C ASP A 475 25.92 -17.10 15.64
N ALA A 476 24.60 -17.30 15.57
CA ALA A 476 23.95 -17.89 14.41
C ALA A 476 24.12 -17.01 13.16
N CYS A 477 23.95 -15.69 13.27
CA CYS A 477 24.18 -14.79 12.15
C CYS A 477 25.64 -14.81 11.67
N LEU A 478 26.62 -14.86 12.60
CA LEU A 478 28.03 -15.01 12.24
C LEU A 478 28.25 -16.28 11.40
N THR A 479 27.66 -17.39 11.82
CA THR A 479 27.75 -18.67 11.12
C THR A 479 27.10 -18.61 9.72
N GLU A 480 25.91 -18.02 9.62
CA GLU A 480 25.20 -17.90 8.34
C GLU A 480 25.90 -16.98 7.33
N MET A 481 26.54 -15.89 7.80
CA MET A 481 27.30 -14.98 6.94
C MET A 481 28.47 -15.68 6.23
N VAL A 482 29.08 -16.70 6.85
CA VAL A 482 30.15 -17.51 6.21
C VAL A 482 29.64 -18.24 4.97
N PHE A 483 28.38 -18.70 4.99
CA PHE A 483 27.79 -19.46 3.89
C PHE A 483 27.14 -18.58 2.82
N GLY A 484 27.27 -17.25 2.89
CA GLY A 484 26.74 -16.34 1.87
C GLY A 484 25.25 -16.51 1.57
N ARG A 485 24.44 -16.88 2.57
CA ARG A 485 22.99 -17.16 2.42
C ARG A 485 22.09 -15.96 2.67
N SER A 486 22.65 -14.77 2.87
CA SER A 486 21.87 -13.55 3.02
C SER A 486 21.34 -13.07 1.68
N LEU A 487 20.24 -12.31 1.73
CA LEU A 487 19.72 -11.66 0.54
C LEU A 487 20.77 -10.73 -0.10
N ARG A 488 21.53 -9.96 0.72
CA ARG A 488 22.62 -9.10 0.23
C ARG A 488 23.70 -9.88 -0.51
N ALA A 489 24.10 -11.05 -0.01
CA ALA A 489 25.08 -11.89 -0.68
C ALA A 489 24.55 -12.43 -2.02
N GLU A 490 23.27 -12.83 -2.10
CA GLU A 490 22.64 -13.29 -3.36
C GLU A 490 22.57 -12.19 -4.40
N THR A 491 22.06 -11.04 -3.98
CA THR A 491 22.10 -9.75 -4.67
C THR A 491 23.49 -9.60 -5.31
N ARG A 492 24.59 -9.55 -4.56
CA ARG A 492 25.94 -9.35 -5.13
C ARG A 492 26.34 -10.33 -6.23
N LYS A 493 25.80 -11.56 -6.24
CA LYS A 493 26.05 -12.56 -7.29
C LYS A 493 25.45 -12.16 -8.63
N GLU A 494 24.38 -11.38 -8.66
CA GLU A 494 23.70 -10.96 -9.89
C GLU A 494 24.55 -9.98 -10.72
N TRP A 495 25.20 -9.00 -10.08
CA TRP A 495 26.02 -7.98 -10.78
C TRP A 495 27.47 -8.40 -11.03
N ARG A 496 27.88 -9.53 -10.47
CA ARG A 496 29.22 -10.10 -10.59
C ARG A 496 29.74 -10.18 -12.03
N LEU A 497 28.87 -10.57 -12.96
CA LEU A 497 29.21 -10.78 -14.35
C LEU A 497 28.78 -9.62 -15.26
N ALA A 498 28.39 -8.48 -14.68
CA ALA A 498 27.91 -7.32 -15.44
C ALA A 498 28.90 -6.84 -16.52
N ASP A 499 30.22 -6.99 -16.27
CA ASP A 499 31.26 -6.64 -17.23
C ASP A 499 31.93 -7.84 -17.91
N ALA A 500 31.39 -9.05 -17.75
CA ALA A 500 32.04 -10.26 -18.25
C ALA A 500 32.14 -10.32 -19.78
N GLU A 501 31.41 -9.48 -20.51
CA GLU A 501 31.43 -9.39 -21.97
C GLU A 501 32.22 -8.17 -22.48
N ARG A 502 32.80 -7.35 -21.60
CA ARG A 502 33.60 -6.21 -22.05
C ARG A 502 34.88 -6.71 -22.75
N PRO A 503 35.27 -6.16 -23.90
CA PRO A 503 36.42 -6.63 -24.66
C PRO A 503 37.72 -6.59 -23.86
N LYS A 504 38.66 -7.48 -24.19
CA LYS A 504 40.06 -7.36 -23.80
C LYS A 504 40.61 -5.98 -24.18
N ALA A 505 41.56 -5.46 -23.40
CA ALA A 505 42.13 -4.13 -23.52
C ALA A 505 41.20 -2.94 -23.22
N SER A 506 39.89 -3.17 -22.99
CA SER A 506 38.93 -2.08 -22.72
C SER A 506 38.94 -1.54 -21.28
N THR A 507 39.79 -2.05 -20.41
CA THR A 507 39.80 -1.70 -18.98
C THR A 507 41.18 -1.81 -18.39
N ARG A 508 41.67 -0.72 -17.79
CA ARG A 508 42.85 -0.72 -16.94
C ARG A 508 42.42 -0.88 -15.49
N VAL A 509 43.29 -1.48 -14.69
CA VAL A 509 43.08 -1.64 -13.25
C VAL A 509 44.18 -0.88 -12.52
N PHE A 510 43.78 0.02 -11.64
CA PHE A 510 44.65 0.78 -10.76
C PHE A 510 44.48 0.35 -9.31
N CYS A 511 45.48 0.61 -8.47
CA CYS A 511 45.39 0.29 -7.04
C CYS A 511 45.98 1.37 -6.12
N MET A 512 45.51 1.34 -4.87
CA MET A 512 46.01 2.12 -3.74
C MET A 512 45.67 1.45 -2.40
N SER A 513 46.40 1.81 -1.34
CA SER A 513 46.12 1.41 0.05
C SER A 513 46.39 2.57 1.01
N ASP A 514 46.00 2.42 2.28
CA ASP A 514 46.48 3.27 3.39
C ASP A 514 46.30 4.78 3.09
N ILE A 515 45.06 5.18 2.82
CA ILE A 515 44.70 6.55 2.38
C ILE A 515 44.52 7.49 3.57
N HIS A 516 43.93 7.01 4.66
CA HIS A 516 43.72 7.74 5.92
C HIS A 516 43.09 9.13 5.77
N LEU A 517 41.93 9.22 5.11
CA LEU A 517 41.23 10.48 4.82
C LEU A 517 40.92 11.32 6.07
N ASP A 518 40.77 10.70 7.23
CA ASP A 518 40.49 11.39 8.49
C ASP A 518 41.69 12.16 9.07
N HIS A 519 42.90 11.95 8.57
CA HIS A 519 44.12 12.50 9.18
C HIS A 519 44.52 13.89 8.67
N SER A 520 44.15 14.25 7.43
CA SER A 520 44.39 15.61 6.95
C SER A 520 43.51 15.99 5.76
N GLN A 521 43.26 17.30 5.63
CA GLN A 521 42.64 17.88 4.44
C GLN A 521 43.43 17.58 3.15
N ARG A 522 44.74 17.32 3.24
CA ARG A 522 45.59 17.05 2.08
C ARG A 522 45.23 15.72 1.39
N GLN A 523 44.85 14.70 2.15
CA GLN A 523 44.43 13.41 1.59
C GLN A 523 43.05 13.50 0.95
N PHE A 524 42.15 14.25 1.58
CA PHE A 524 40.84 14.55 0.99
C PHE A 524 40.97 15.37 -0.30
N ALA A 525 41.81 16.42 -0.30
CA ALA A 525 42.07 17.24 -1.47
C ALA A 525 42.66 16.42 -2.63
N TRP A 526 43.55 15.47 -2.33
CA TRP A 526 44.07 14.55 -3.33
C TRP A 526 42.98 13.66 -3.93
N CYS A 527 42.13 13.04 -3.10
CA CYS A 527 41.04 12.19 -3.57
C CYS A 527 40.09 12.98 -4.50
N ALA A 528 39.78 14.22 -4.12
CA ALA A 528 38.97 15.14 -4.92
C ALA A 528 39.66 15.58 -6.23
N SER A 529 41.01 15.70 -6.24
CA SER A 529 41.79 16.14 -7.40
C SER A 529 41.98 15.07 -8.48
N ILE A 530 41.58 13.82 -8.23
CA ILE A 530 41.60 12.78 -9.26
C ILE A 530 40.70 13.21 -10.42
N ASP A 531 41.25 13.18 -11.63
CA ASP A 531 40.55 13.56 -12.86
C ASP A 531 39.52 12.48 -13.22
N GLY A 532 38.24 12.79 -13.05
CA GLY A 532 37.17 11.84 -13.27
C GLY A 532 36.96 11.49 -14.75
N GLU A 533 37.35 12.36 -15.69
CA GLU A 533 37.19 12.08 -17.13
C GLU A 533 38.20 11.03 -17.60
N LYS A 534 39.44 11.09 -17.08
CA LYS A 534 40.52 10.19 -17.48
C LYS A 534 40.34 8.74 -17.05
N PHE A 535 39.57 8.51 -15.98
CA PHE A 535 39.40 7.19 -15.37
C PHE A 535 37.98 6.61 -15.51
N LYS A 536 37.12 7.22 -16.33
CA LYS A 536 35.71 6.81 -16.48
C LYS A 536 35.51 5.36 -16.91
N GLU A 537 36.48 4.78 -17.61
CA GLU A 537 36.43 3.39 -18.09
C GLU A 537 37.25 2.42 -17.23
N ASP A 538 37.99 2.95 -16.25
CA ASP A 538 38.97 2.21 -15.47
C ASP A 538 38.41 1.71 -14.14
N VAL A 539 39.13 0.76 -13.57
CA VAL A 539 38.83 0.13 -12.28
C VAL A 539 39.85 0.61 -11.25
N LEU A 540 39.38 0.90 -10.04
CA LEU A 540 40.25 1.17 -8.89
C LEU A 540 40.10 0.08 -7.83
N ILE A 541 41.22 -0.42 -7.32
CA ILE A 541 41.32 -1.25 -6.12
C ILE A 541 41.77 -0.39 -4.95
N VAL A 542 41.03 -0.45 -3.84
CA VAL A 542 41.35 0.20 -2.58
C VAL A 542 41.56 -0.87 -1.50
N ALA A 543 42.82 -1.12 -1.16
CA ALA A 543 43.25 -2.18 -0.23
C ALA A 543 43.25 -1.70 1.24
N GLY A 544 42.09 -1.27 1.73
CA GLY A 544 41.84 -0.93 3.14
C GLY A 544 42.49 0.37 3.63
N ASN A 545 42.18 0.72 4.89
CA ASN A 545 42.62 1.94 5.56
C ASN A 545 42.30 3.22 4.78
N LEU A 546 41.04 3.33 4.34
CA LEU A 546 40.49 4.55 3.77
C LEU A 546 40.27 5.61 4.85
N ALA A 547 39.62 5.24 5.96
CA ALA A 547 39.26 6.14 7.05
C ALA A 547 38.77 5.39 8.32
N ILE A 548 38.78 6.08 9.45
CA ILE A 548 38.27 5.58 10.72
C ILE A 548 36.77 5.87 10.86
N LYS A 549 36.30 7.07 10.51
CA LYS A 549 34.93 7.51 10.75
C LYS A 549 34.01 7.05 9.62
N MET A 550 32.82 6.55 9.98
CA MET A 550 31.83 6.06 9.01
C MET A 550 31.50 7.09 7.93
N ASN A 551 31.17 8.33 8.30
CA ASN A 551 30.85 9.38 7.34
C ASN A 551 32.01 9.70 6.38
N THR A 552 33.26 9.63 6.86
CA THR A 552 34.44 9.88 6.01
C THR A 552 34.67 8.73 5.04
N ILE A 553 34.49 7.48 5.49
CA ILE A 553 34.54 6.29 4.62
C ILE A 553 33.51 6.45 3.49
N LEU A 554 32.26 6.75 3.83
CA LEU A 554 31.18 6.94 2.85
C LEU A 554 31.50 8.05 1.84
N THR A 555 31.95 9.20 2.33
CA THR A 555 32.31 10.34 1.48
C THR A 555 33.47 9.97 0.56
N GLY A 556 34.51 9.32 1.08
CA GLY A 556 35.66 8.88 0.30
C GLY A 556 35.29 7.89 -0.80
N LEU A 557 34.53 6.85 -0.46
CA LEU A 557 34.05 5.86 -1.42
C LEU A 557 33.16 6.46 -2.50
N HIS A 558 32.27 7.39 -2.13
CA HIS A 558 31.42 8.09 -3.09
C HIS A 558 32.24 8.94 -4.07
N ILE A 559 33.26 9.67 -3.57
CA ILE A 559 34.17 10.44 -4.43
C ILE A 559 34.89 9.49 -5.38
N LEU A 560 35.54 8.43 -4.89
CA LEU A 560 36.27 7.50 -5.75
C LEU A 560 35.35 6.84 -6.79
N LYS A 561 34.14 6.43 -6.38
CA LYS A 561 33.16 5.83 -7.29
C LYS A 561 32.70 6.79 -8.39
N SER A 562 32.70 8.10 -8.13
CA SER A 562 32.39 9.12 -9.15
C SER A 562 33.51 9.31 -10.19
N LYS A 563 34.73 8.84 -9.89
CA LYS A 563 35.91 9.00 -10.77
C LYS A 563 36.21 7.76 -11.60
N PHE A 564 35.90 6.58 -11.07
CA PHE A 564 36.19 5.30 -11.70
C PHE A 564 34.91 4.56 -12.09
N ARG A 565 34.98 3.83 -13.20
CA ARG A 565 33.89 2.95 -13.65
C ARG A 565 33.47 2.00 -12.54
N ARG A 566 34.46 1.35 -11.92
CA ARG A 566 34.27 0.48 -10.76
C ARG A 566 35.33 0.73 -9.71
N VAL A 567 34.92 0.55 -8.47
CA VAL A 567 35.82 0.63 -7.31
C VAL A 567 35.63 -0.64 -6.53
N PHE A 568 36.71 -1.38 -6.30
CA PHE A 568 36.76 -2.55 -5.45
C PHE A 568 37.37 -2.16 -4.11
N TYR A 569 36.76 -2.64 -3.03
CA TYR A 569 37.10 -2.22 -1.69
C TYR A 569 37.15 -3.40 -0.70
N THR A 570 38.13 -3.37 0.19
CA THR A 570 38.19 -4.19 1.41
C THR A 570 38.49 -3.29 2.59
N PHE A 571 38.10 -3.71 3.78
CA PHE A 571 38.43 -2.98 5.01
C PHE A 571 39.86 -3.31 5.48
N GLY A 572 40.46 -2.34 6.18
CA GLY A 572 41.64 -2.51 7.02
C GLY A 572 41.32 -2.33 8.51
N ASN A 573 42.36 -2.19 9.33
CA ASN A 573 42.18 -2.05 10.77
C ASN A 573 41.52 -0.72 11.18
N ASP A 574 41.77 0.37 10.46
CA ASP A 574 41.17 1.67 10.76
C ASP A 574 39.64 1.64 10.64
N GLU A 575 39.12 0.98 9.61
CA GLU A 575 37.68 0.81 9.41
C GLU A 575 37.03 0.04 10.55
N MET A 576 37.74 -0.88 11.21
CA MET A 576 37.20 -1.72 12.28
C MET A 576 37.18 -1.01 13.64
N ARG A 577 37.80 0.16 13.78
CA ARG A 577 37.84 0.92 15.03
C ARG A 577 36.47 1.49 15.41
N ILE A 578 36.09 1.33 16.67
CA ILE A 578 34.84 1.85 17.22
C ILE A 578 35.12 3.13 18.01
N THR A 579 34.93 4.28 17.37
CA THR A 579 35.21 5.61 17.95
C THR A 579 34.02 6.26 18.65
N GLY A 580 32.89 5.56 18.75
CA GLY A 580 31.65 6.10 19.31
C GLY A 580 30.65 5.00 19.71
N HIS A 581 29.37 5.35 19.74
CA HIS A 581 28.28 4.43 20.09
C HIS A 581 27.44 3.97 18.89
N GLU A 582 27.79 4.39 17.67
CA GLU A 582 27.07 4.16 16.42
C GLU A 582 26.89 2.67 16.10
N HIS A 583 27.92 1.87 16.41
CA HIS A 583 27.89 0.42 16.18
C HIS A 583 28.15 -0.34 17.50
N PRO A 584 27.58 -1.54 17.66
CA PRO A 584 27.81 -2.36 18.85
C PRO A 584 29.24 -2.93 18.89
N ASP A 585 29.79 -3.29 17.74
CA ASP A 585 31.09 -3.95 17.58
C ASP A 585 31.62 -3.78 16.14
N SER A 586 32.84 -4.26 15.89
CA SER A 586 33.55 -4.15 14.61
C SER A 586 32.87 -4.90 13.46
N ILE A 587 32.22 -6.04 13.73
CA ILE A 587 31.47 -6.78 12.70
C ILE A 587 30.24 -5.98 12.25
N ALA A 588 29.50 -5.37 13.18
CA ALA A 588 28.35 -4.53 12.82
C ALA A 588 28.77 -3.32 11.98
N LYS A 589 29.91 -2.70 12.32
CA LYS A 589 30.47 -1.60 11.51
C LYS A 589 30.91 -2.07 10.13
N MET A 590 31.59 -3.21 10.04
CA MET A 590 31.96 -3.84 8.76
C MET A 590 30.73 -4.05 7.86
N GLN A 591 29.64 -4.59 8.40
CA GLN A 591 28.41 -4.80 7.64
C GLN A 591 27.74 -3.48 7.22
N ALA A 592 27.80 -2.44 8.06
CA ALA A 592 27.30 -1.12 7.69
C ALA A 592 28.12 -0.50 6.54
N ILE A 593 29.44 -0.67 6.55
CA ILE A 593 30.32 -0.24 5.44
C ILE A 593 29.95 -0.99 4.15
N PHE A 594 29.81 -2.32 4.22
CA PHE A 594 29.45 -3.12 3.05
C PHE A 594 28.05 -2.80 2.51
N ALA A 595 27.06 -2.57 3.37
CA ALA A 595 25.73 -2.14 2.94
C ALA A 595 25.80 -0.81 2.19
N ALA A 596 26.60 0.14 2.67
CA ALA A 596 26.77 1.41 1.98
C ALA A 596 27.57 1.29 0.68
N CYS A 597 28.53 0.37 0.61
CA CYS A 597 29.18 0.01 -0.66
C CYS A 597 28.16 -0.49 -1.68
N ASP A 598 27.25 -1.39 -1.27
CA ASP A 598 26.18 -1.89 -2.15
C ASP A 598 25.29 -0.75 -2.68
N GLU A 599 24.92 0.21 -1.81
CA GLU A 599 24.11 1.37 -2.19
C GLU A 599 24.82 2.32 -3.17
N ILE A 600 26.14 2.51 -3.02
CA ILE A 600 26.95 3.40 -3.86
C ILE A 600 27.40 2.71 -5.16
N GLY A 601 27.35 1.37 -5.22
CA GLY A 601 27.88 0.56 -6.33
C GLY A 601 29.39 0.36 -6.25
N VAL A 602 29.94 0.26 -5.04
CA VAL A 602 31.33 -0.14 -4.77
C VAL A 602 31.38 -1.64 -4.49
N ASP A 603 32.29 -2.34 -5.16
CA ASP A 603 32.38 -3.78 -5.11
C ASP A 603 33.16 -4.28 -3.90
N VAL A 604 32.49 -5.01 -3.01
CA VAL A 604 33.09 -5.71 -1.85
C VAL A 604 33.08 -7.22 -2.01
N SER A 605 32.83 -7.69 -3.24
CA SER A 605 32.82 -9.11 -3.60
C SER A 605 33.44 -9.32 -4.98
N ALA A 606 33.75 -10.57 -5.29
CA ALA A 606 34.43 -10.92 -6.52
C ALA A 606 33.58 -10.62 -7.77
N ALA A 607 34.17 -9.96 -8.78
CA ALA A 607 33.47 -9.63 -10.03
C ALA A 607 34.39 -9.55 -11.25
N ALA A 608 33.83 -9.85 -12.42
CA ALA A 608 34.48 -9.65 -13.71
C ALA A 608 34.54 -8.15 -13.99
N VAL A 609 35.66 -7.68 -14.54
CA VAL A 609 35.80 -6.30 -15.03
C VAL A 609 36.02 -6.22 -16.54
N SER A 610 36.34 -7.36 -17.15
CA SER A 610 36.33 -7.63 -18.59
C SER A 610 36.15 -9.12 -18.87
N GLU A 611 36.16 -9.51 -20.15
CA GLU A 611 36.10 -10.92 -20.57
C GLU A 611 37.22 -11.77 -19.97
N GLU A 612 38.43 -11.22 -19.82
CA GLU A 612 39.61 -11.92 -19.33
C GLU A 612 40.03 -11.55 -17.91
N VAL A 613 39.54 -10.45 -17.31
CA VAL A 613 40.03 -9.98 -16.00
C VAL A 613 38.95 -10.09 -14.93
N TYR A 614 39.36 -10.62 -13.77
CA TYR A 614 38.53 -10.77 -12.59
C TYR A 614 39.22 -10.15 -11.38
N VAL A 615 38.47 -9.37 -10.59
CA VAL A 615 38.98 -8.74 -9.37
C VAL A 615 38.31 -9.37 -8.15
N VAL A 616 39.11 -9.76 -7.16
CA VAL A 616 38.68 -10.54 -6.00
C VAL A 616 39.18 -9.91 -4.69
N PRO A 617 38.31 -9.23 -3.92
CA PRO A 617 38.63 -8.82 -2.55
C PRO A 617 38.76 -10.05 -1.65
N LEU A 618 39.80 -10.07 -0.82
CA LEU A 618 40.00 -11.06 0.24
C LEU A 618 39.87 -10.36 1.59
N LEU A 619 38.87 -10.74 2.37
CA LEU A 619 38.75 -10.29 3.75
C LEU A 619 39.93 -10.83 4.55
N SER A 620 40.54 -10.00 5.40
CA SER A 620 41.76 -10.37 6.08
C SER A 620 41.83 -9.79 7.49
N TRP A 621 42.53 -10.50 8.37
CA TRP A 621 42.94 -10.03 9.68
C TRP A 621 44.27 -10.70 10.03
N TYR A 622 45.14 -10.01 10.76
CA TYR A 622 46.43 -10.56 11.15
C TYR A 622 46.30 -11.70 12.16
N ASN A 623 47.37 -12.48 12.30
CA ASN A 623 47.50 -13.44 13.39
C ASN A 623 48.92 -13.44 13.99
N ALA A 624 49.03 -13.91 15.23
CA ALA A 624 50.31 -13.92 15.94
C ALA A 624 51.36 -14.83 15.29
N GLU A 625 50.91 -15.85 14.54
CA GLU A 625 51.81 -16.78 13.85
C GLU A 625 52.72 -16.05 12.86
N PHE A 626 52.30 -14.90 12.31
CA PHE A 626 53.06 -14.11 11.35
C PHE A 626 54.44 -13.65 11.86
N ASP A 627 54.62 -13.51 13.18
CA ASP A 627 55.94 -13.26 13.77
C ASP A 627 56.70 -14.59 13.95
N TRP A 628 57.75 -14.81 13.16
CA TRP A 628 58.55 -16.03 13.24
C TRP A 628 59.41 -16.11 14.52
N THR A 629 59.70 -14.98 15.17
CA THR A 629 60.46 -14.99 16.43
C THR A 629 59.61 -15.34 17.63
N ASP A 630 58.33 -15.01 17.58
CA ASP A 630 57.36 -15.39 18.60
C ASP A 630 55.97 -15.63 17.98
N PRO A 631 55.69 -16.84 17.47
CA PRO A 631 54.46 -17.13 16.73
C PRO A 631 53.25 -17.39 17.64
N ARG A 632 53.37 -17.11 18.95
CA ARG A 632 52.33 -17.41 19.95
C ARG A 632 51.39 -16.22 20.14
N PRO A 633 50.08 -16.44 20.30
CA PRO A 633 49.17 -15.40 20.76
C PRO A 633 49.68 -14.79 22.08
N ASP A 634 49.72 -13.47 22.13
CA ASP A 634 50.13 -12.72 23.31
C ASP A 634 48.91 -11.94 23.84
N PRO A 635 48.38 -12.29 25.03
CA PRO A 635 47.23 -11.60 25.62
C PRO A 635 47.48 -10.13 25.96
N ASP A 636 48.75 -9.77 26.20
CA ASP A 636 49.17 -8.40 26.54
C ASP A 636 49.53 -7.58 25.29
N TYR A 637 49.31 -8.17 24.10
CA TYR A 637 49.56 -7.53 22.82
C TYR A 637 48.47 -6.52 22.46
N HIS A 638 48.67 -5.28 22.89
CA HIS A 638 47.68 -4.20 22.77
C HIS A 638 47.78 -3.41 21.46
N VAL A 639 47.65 -4.08 20.31
CA VAL A 639 47.49 -3.42 19.00
C VAL A 639 46.00 -3.36 18.63
N ASP A 640 45.58 -2.31 17.93
CA ASP A 640 44.19 -2.10 17.47
C ASP A 640 43.13 -2.21 18.58
N THR A 641 43.45 -1.71 19.78
CA THR A 641 42.57 -1.74 20.97
C THR A 641 41.22 -1.05 20.82
N MET A 642 41.05 -0.23 19.77
CA MET A 642 39.78 0.40 19.41
C MET A 642 38.86 -0.52 18.61
N CYS A 643 39.37 -1.64 18.07
CA CYS A 643 38.56 -2.68 17.45
C CYS A 643 37.89 -3.51 18.54
N ARG A 644 36.62 -3.85 18.34
CA ARG A 644 35.80 -4.61 19.29
C ARG A 644 35.22 -5.81 18.59
N TRP A 645 35.85 -6.96 18.75
CA TRP A 645 35.41 -8.20 18.12
C TRP A 645 34.42 -8.97 19.02
N PRO A 646 33.35 -9.56 18.45
CA PRO A 646 32.41 -10.41 19.19
C PRO A 646 32.95 -11.83 19.46
N ILE A 647 34.12 -12.14 18.89
CA ILE A 647 34.88 -13.39 18.94
C ILE A 647 36.32 -13.06 19.32
N ASP A 648 37.11 -14.08 19.69
CA ASP A 648 38.51 -13.88 20.07
C ASP A 648 39.34 -13.22 18.96
N ALA A 649 39.86 -12.03 19.24
CA ALA A 649 40.60 -11.20 18.30
C ALA A 649 41.93 -11.85 17.84
N ASN A 650 42.59 -12.59 18.74
CA ASN A 650 43.91 -13.16 18.49
C ASN A 650 43.82 -14.53 17.81
N GLU A 651 42.73 -15.26 18.03
CA GLU A 651 42.63 -16.65 17.56
C GLU A 651 41.58 -16.92 16.48
N GLN A 652 40.50 -16.12 16.41
CA GLN A 652 39.31 -16.49 15.64
C GLN A 652 38.96 -15.51 14.51
N VAL A 653 39.30 -14.22 14.62
CA VAL A 653 38.93 -13.22 13.59
C VAL A 653 39.53 -13.55 12.23
N TRP A 654 40.83 -13.83 12.15
CA TRP A 654 41.48 -14.19 10.89
C TRP A 654 40.89 -15.47 10.27
N LYS A 655 40.53 -16.46 11.10
CA LYS A 655 39.87 -17.70 10.66
C LYS A 655 38.47 -17.43 10.13
N TYR A 656 37.75 -16.51 10.77
CA TYR A 656 36.42 -16.09 10.33
C TYR A 656 36.48 -15.46 8.94
N MET A 657 37.39 -14.51 8.72
CA MET A 657 37.59 -13.89 7.41
C MET A 657 38.02 -14.92 6.36
N SER A 658 38.94 -15.81 6.73
CA SER A 658 39.40 -16.89 5.84
C SER A 658 38.25 -17.79 5.40
N LYS A 659 37.37 -18.21 6.31
CA LYS A 659 36.21 -19.05 5.98
C LYS A 659 35.23 -18.38 5.02
N ILE A 660 35.02 -17.06 5.15
CA ILE A 660 34.19 -16.30 4.19
C ILE A 660 34.82 -16.35 2.79
N ASN A 661 36.13 -16.08 2.68
CA ASN A 661 36.84 -16.12 1.41
C ASN A 661 36.84 -17.52 0.78
N GLU A 662 37.04 -18.59 1.57
CA GLU A 662 36.99 -19.97 1.07
C GLU A 662 35.64 -20.32 0.45
N HIS A 663 34.56 -19.93 1.13
CA HIS A 663 33.22 -20.17 0.61
C HIS A 663 32.99 -19.41 -0.71
N GLN A 664 33.40 -18.14 -0.78
CA GLN A 664 33.34 -17.36 -2.02
C GLN A 664 34.16 -18.02 -3.13
N ALA A 665 35.42 -18.39 -2.86
CA ALA A 665 36.29 -19.05 -3.83
C ALA A 665 35.68 -20.34 -4.40
N GLN A 666 35.18 -21.22 -3.52
CA GLN A 666 34.64 -22.54 -3.89
C GLN A 666 33.32 -22.46 -4.64
N THR A 667 32.45 -21.51 -4.29
CA THR A 667 31.09 -21.43 -4.86
C THR A 667 30.96 -20.44 -6.00
N GLU A 668 31.84 -19.44 -6.10
CA GLU A 668 31.65 -18.29 -6.97
C GLU A 668 32.67 -18.18 -8.10
N LEU A 669 33.89 -18.68 -7.88
CA LEU A 669 35.00 -18.58 -8.84
C LEU A 669 35.30 -19.90 -9.55
N TRP A 670 34.82 -21.03 -9.00
CA TRP A 670 35.02 -22.36 -9.55
C TRP A 670 34.37 -22.50 -10.94
N GLY A 671 35.21 -22.70 -11.97
CA GLY A 671 34.79 -22.81 -13.38
C GLY A 671 35.11 -21.58 -14.25
N TYR A 672 35.19 -20.38 -13.67
CA TYR A 672 35.55 -19.14 -14.40
C TYR A 672 37.06 -18.87 -14.43
N ALA A 673 37.78 -19.36 -13.41
CA ALA A 673 39.21 -19.09 -13.20
C ALA A 673 40.16 -19.75 -14.22
N GLU A 674 39.72 -20.77 -14.98
CA GLU A 674 40.65 -21.51 -15.85
C GLU A 674 41.17 -20.70 -17.05
N LYS A 675 40.49 -19.61 -17.42
CA LYS A 675 40.83 -18.82 -18.62
C LYS A 675 40.95 -17.31 -18.37
N LYS A 676 40.93 -16.86 -17.11
CA LYS A 676 40.91 -15.45 -16.75
C LYS A 676 42.12 -15.08 -15.89
N THR A 677 42.64 -13.87 -16.07
CA THR A 677 43.59 -13.21 -15.17
C THR A 677 42.88 -12.78 -13.90
N ILE A 678 43.30 -13.36 -12.77
CA ILE A 678 42.72 -13.04 -11.46
C ILE A 678 43.65 -12.07 -10.73
N VAL A 679 43.08 -10.92 -10.34
CA VAL A 679 43.71 -9.93 -9.48
C VAL A 679 43.05 -10.00 -8.11
N THR A 680 43.80 -10.39 -7.09
CA THR A 680 43.33 -10.44 -5.70
C THR A 680 43.81 -9.23 -4.92
N PHE A 681 43.14 -8.91 -3.82
CA PHE A 681 43.68 -7.93 -2.89
C PHE A 681 43.21 -8.13 -1.45
N SER A 682 44.07 -7.82 -0.48
CA SER A 682 43.77 -7.83 0.95
C SER A 682 44.31 -6.56 1.60
N HIS A 683 43.94 -6.28 2.84
CA HIS A 683 44.60 -5.18 3.56
C HIS A 683 45.90 -5.64 4.21
N PHE A 684 45.87 -6.76 4.93
CA PHE A 684 47.03 -7.30 5.63
C PHE A 684 47.97 -8.08 4.71
N LEU A 685 49.23 -8.21 5.12
CA LEU A 685 50.28 -8.83 4.32
C LEU A 685 50.00 -10.33 4.13
N PRO A 686 50.07 -10.86 2.90
CA PRO A 686 49.87 -12.27 2.64
C PRO A 686 51.10 -13.12 2.96
N ARG A 687 52.30 -12.55 2.89
CA ARG A 687 53.57 -13.26 3.12
C ARG A 687 54.50 -12.46 4.02
N ARG A 688 55.27 -13.16 4.85
CA ARG A 688 56.17 -12.57 5.87
C ARG A 688 57.47 -12.03 5.30
N ASP A 689 57.87 -12.48 4.11
CA ASP A 689 59.06 -12.03 3.40
C ASP A 689 58.84 -10.73 2.63
N LEU A 690 57.59 -10.30 2.47
CA LEU A 690 57.27 -8.98 1.89
C LEU A 690 57.75 -7.85 2.80
N PRO A 691 58.13 -6.68 2.25
CA PRO A 691 58.72 -5.63 3.05
C PRO A 691 57.79 -5.06 4.13
N PHE A 692 58.26 -5.11 5.37
CA PHE A 692 57.80 -4.29 6.49
C PHE A 692 58.97 -4.06 7.47
N HIS A 693 58.81 -3.17 8.46
CA HIS A 693 59.88 -2.66 9.34
C HIS A 693 60.56 -3.69 10.30
N TYR A 694 60.66 -4.98 9.97
CA TYR A 694 61.17 -6.03 10.88
C TYR A 694 62.61 -5.78 11.41
N GLN A 695 63.40 -4.95 10.74
CA GLN A 695 64.79 -4.63 11.12
C GLN A 695 64.93 -3.59 12.25
N THR A 696 63.81 -3.16 12.85
CA THR A 696 63.81 -2.19 13.96
C THR A 696 63.09 -2.77 15.17
N ASP A 697 63.50 -2.36 16.39
CA ASP A 697 62.82 -2.73 17.64
C ASP A 697 61.33 -2.36 17.62
N ALA A 698 60.96 -1.31 16.88
CA ALA A 698 59.57 -0.91 16.69
C ALA A 698 58.80 -1.86 15.76
N GLY A 699 59.44 -2.34 14.69
CA GLY A 699 58.84 -3.28 13.76
C GLY A 699 58.70 -4.70 14.31
N MET A 700 59.66 -5.18 15.10
CA MET A 700 59.51 -6.45 15.83
C MET A 700 58.31 -6.41 16.78
N LYS A 701 58.03 -5.25 17.41
CA LYS A 701 56.84 -5.08 18.27
C LYS A 701 55.52 -5.12 17.52
N VAL A 702 55.48 -4.83 16.23
CA VAL A 702 54.23 -4.85 15.43
C VAL A 702 54.09 -6.10 14.55
N ALA A 703 55.11 -6.99 14.53
CA ALA A 703 55.19 -8.14 13.62
C ALA A 703 53.94 -9.05 13.65
N LYS A 704 53.42 -9.36 14.85
CA LYS A 704 52.19 -10.16 15.05
C LYS A 704 50.93 -9.50 14.45
N ALA A 705 50.95 -8.18 14.25
CA ALA A 705 49.85 -7.42 13.67
C ALA A 705 50.01 -7.16 12.16
N MET A 706 51.06 -7.67 11.50
CA MET A 706 51.36 -7.27 10.11
C MET A 706 50.58 -8.06 9.05
N GLY A 707 50.29 -9.33 9.28
CA GLY A 707 49.84 -10.19 8.20
C GLY A 707 49.24 -11.52 8.64
N CYS A 708 48.84 -12.31 7.64
CA CYS A 708 48.35 -13.67 7.80
C CYS A 708 48.63 -14.50 6.55
N GLU A 709 49.39 -15.60 6.69
CA GLU A 709 49.75 -16.48 5.56
C GLU A 709 48.59 -17.31 5.01
N ALA A 710 47.44 -17.35 5.71
CA ALA A 710 46.23 -17.94 5.15
C ALA A 710 45.79 -17.20 3.87
N ILE A 711 46.08 -15.90 3.76
CA ILE A 711 45.79 -15.09 2.57
C ILE A 711 46.59 -15.62 1.37
N GLU A 712 47.88 -15.93 1.56
CA GLU A 712 48.74 -16.52 0.53
C GLU A 712 48.18 -17.87 0.05
N TYR A 713 47.78 -18.74 0.98
CA TYR A 713 47.16 -20.01 0.61
C TYR A 713 45.88 -19.80 -0.24
N GLN A 714 45.06 -18.81 0.13
CA GLN A 714 43.81 -18.51 -0.57
C GLN A 714 44.04 -17.95 -1.97
N LEU A 715 44.92 -16.97 -2.14
CA LEU A 715 45.21 -16.39 -3.46
C LEU A 715 45.83 -17.44 -4.40
N ARG A 716 46.63 -18.37 -3.88
CA ARG A 716 47.19 -19.50 -4.64
C ARG A 716 46.11 -20.48 -5.07
N MET A 717 45.19 -20.82 -4.15
CA MET A 717 44.06 -21.70 -4.43
C MET A 717 43.22 -21.19 -5.61
N ILE A 718 43.00 -19.88 -5.67
CA ILE A 718 42.24 -19.25 -6.76
C ILE A 718 43.12 -18.83 -7.95
N ARG A 719 44.40 -19.23 -7.99
CA ARG A 719 45.34 -18.97 -9.10
C ARG A 719 45.47 -17.48 -9.44
N SER A 720 45.56 -16.64 -8.41
CA SER A 720 45.86 -15.22 -8.61
C SER A 720 47.14 -15.04 -9.44
N LYS A 721 47.19 -13.98 -10.24
CA LYS A 721 48.39 -13.53 -10.97
C LYS A 721 49.00 -12.29 -10.38
N LEU A 722 48.19 -11.50 -9.67
CA LEU A 722 48.62 -10.30 -9.01
C LEU A 722 47.84 -10.12 -7.71
N HIS A 723 48.54 -9.73 -6.66
CA HIS A 723 47.96 -9.45 -5.36
C HIS A 723 48.32 -8.04 -4.89
N VAL A 724 47.30 -7.21 -4.66
CA VAL A 724 47.47 -5.90 -4.03
C VAL A 724 47.30 -6.03 -2.52
N TYR A 725 48.21 -5.45 -1.74
CA TYR A 725 48.11 -5.42 -0.28
C TYR A 725 48.40 -4.03 0.31
N GLY A 726 48.16 -3.86 1.62
CA GLY A 726 48.34 -2.60 2.36
C GLY A 726 49.08 -2.77 3.69
N HIS A 727 48.78 -1.92 4.67
CA HIS A 727 49.17 -2.00 6.09
C HIS A 727 50.64 -1.75 6.43
N SER A 728 51.60 -2.13 5.57
CA SER A 728 53.03 -1.90 5.85
C SER A 728 53.49 -0.44 5.66
N HIS A 729 52.75 0.34 4.87
CA HIS A 729 53.11 1.69 4.42
C HIS A 729 54.39 1.76 3.57
N PHE A 730 54.86 0.64 3.02
CA PHE A 730 55.97 0.59 2.08
C PHE A 730 55.49 0.58 0.63
N LEU A 731 56.14 1.38 -0.21
CA LEU A 731 56.04 1.24 -1.66
C LEU A 731 56.75 -0.05 -2.06
N HIS A 732 56.02 -0.99 -2.68
CA HIS A 732 56.58 -2.28 -3.05
C HIS A 732 55.94 -2.87 -4.32
N SER A 733 56.77 -3.54 -5.10
CA SER A 733 56.39 -4.32 -6.29
C SER A 733 57.43 -5.41 -6.51
N GLU A 734 57.07 -6.67 -6.34
CA GLU A 734 57.97 -7.81 -6.55
C GLU A 734 57.18 -9.05 -7.03
N ASP A 735 57.83 -9.89 -7.84
CA ASP A 735 57.30 -11.20 -8.22
C ASP A 735 57.77 -12.27 -7.22
N HIS A 736 56.84 -13.08 -6.73
CA HIS A 736 57.14 -14.28 -5.96
C HIS A 736 56.32 -15.46 -6.48
N ASP A 737 57.03 -16.48 -6.97
CA ASP A 737 56.46 -17.75 -7.43
C ASP A 737 55.31 -17.58 -8.45
N ASP A 738 55.45 -16.73 -9.48
CA ASP A 738 54.42 -16.45 -10.51
C ASP A 738 53.20 -15.61 -10.02
N VAL A 739 53.35 -14.89 -8.91
CA VAL A 739 52.39 -13.88 -8.44
C VAL A 739 53.13 -12.56 -8.21
N PHE A 740 52.63 -11.48 -8.82
CA PHE A 740 53.12 -10.13 -8.56
C PHE A 740 52.46 -9.56 -7.31
N TYR A 741 53.25 -9.15 -6.32
CA TYR A 741 52.78 -8.49 -5.10
C TYR A 741 53.01 -6.99 -5.21
N VAL A 742 51.97 -6.20 -4.95
CA VAL A 742 52.00 -4.74 -5.12
C VAL A 742 51.42 -4.05 -3.90
N GLN A 743 52.12 -3.02 -3.43
CA GLN A 743 51.60 -2.10 -2.43
C GLN A 743 51.88 -0.65 -2.86
N GLN A 744 50.82 0.14 -2.90
CA GLN A 744 50.85 1.56 -3.27
C GLN A 744 50.17 2.37 -2.15
N PRO A 745 50.88 2.64 -1.04
CA PRO A 745 50.30 3.36 0.09
C PRO A 745 50.34 4.86 -0.17
N LEU A 746 49.24 5.56 0.12
CA LEU A 746 49.30 7.02 0.24
C LEU A 746 50.01 7.42 1.54
N GLY A 747 49.80 6.64 2.61
CA GLY A 747 50.39 6.79 3.93
C GLY A 747 49.84 7.96 4.72
N TYR A 748 50.29 8.08 5.97
CA TYR A 748 49.99 9.26 6.78
C TYR A 748 50.66 10.51 6.20
N PRO A 749 50.12 11.72 6.45
CA PRO A 749 50.68 12.96 5.92
C PRO A 749 52.18 13.16 6.24
N GLN A 750 52.63 12.69 7.40
CA GLN A 750 54.02 12.79 7.86
C GLN A 750 54.94 11.79 7.15
N GLU A 751 54.41 10.65 6.72
CA GLU A 751 55.14 9.59 6.04
C GLU A 751 55.24 9.86 4.53
N ARG A 752 54.33 10.68 3.99
CA ARG A 752 54.24 10.95 2.56
C ARG A 752 55.57 11.44 1.97
N ASN A 753 56.31 12.29 2.69
CA ASN A 753 57.63 12.77 2.23
C ASN A 753 58.71 11.67 2.27
N MET A 754 58.55 10.65 3.12
CA MET A 754 59.47 9.52 3.23
C MET A 754 59.17 8.43 2.19
N ILE A 755 57.88 8.15 1.98
CA ILE A 755 57.35 7.17 1.02
C ILE A 755 57.50 7.70 -0.42
N HIS A 756 57.09 8.95 -0.63
CA HIS A 756 57.11 9.66 -1.91
C HIS A 756 58.19 10.75 -1.85
N ARG A 757 59.46 10.36 -2.01
CA ARG A 757 60.63 11.25 -1.86
C ARG A 757 60.75 12.43 -2.85
N ASP A 758 59.75 12.65 -3.72
CA ASP A 758 59.62 13.82 -4.59
C ASP A 758 58.13 14.13 -4.80
N GLU A 759 57.74 15.41 -4.82
CA GLU A 759 56.33 15.84 -4.99
C GLU A 759 55.71 15.45 -6.36
N GLU A 760 56.51 14.92 -7.29
CA GLU A 760 56.14 14.55 -8.67
C GLU A 760 55.92 13.04 -8.89
N ARG A 761 55.73 12.23 -7.84
CA ARG A 761 55.48 10.78 -7.96
C ARG A 761 54.01 10.39 -8.03
N ALA A 762 53.79 9.26 -8.71
CA ALA A 762 52.51 8.71 -9.07
C ALA A 762 51.78 8.21 -7.84
N LEU A 763 50.60 8.75 -7.58
CA LEU A 763 49.79 8.38 -6.42
C LEU A 763 48.85 7.20 -6.70
N LEU A 764 48.84 6.73 -7.95
CA LEU A 764 48.14 5.55 -8.43
C LEU A 764 49.16 4.59 -9.06
N MET A 765 48.95 3.29 -8.83
CA MET A 765 49.72 2.24 -9.49
C MET A 765 48.80 1.49 -10.45
N MET A 766 49.15 1.43 -11.73
CA MET A 766 48.45 0.57 -12.68
C MET A 766 48.94 -0.85 -12.49
N VAL A 767 48.01 -1.76 -12.20
CA VAL A 767 48.25 -3.18 -11.96
C VAL A 767 47.79 -4.08 -13.11
N HIS A 768 47.03 -3.52 -14.05
CA HIS A 768 46.66 -4.20 -15.29
C HIS A 768 46.46 -3.15 -16.39
N ASN A 769 47.14 -3.28 -17.52
CA ASN A 769 47.08 -2.30 -18.62
C ASN A 769 45.90 -2.55 -19.59
N GLY A 770 45.17 -3.65 -19.40
CA GLY A 770 44.06 -4.10 -20.23
C GLY A 770 44.39 -5.36 -21.03
N GLU A 771 45.66 -5.64 -21.24
CA GLU A 771 46.15 -6.83 -21.93
C GLU A 771 46.79 -7.83 -20.96
N GLU A 772 47.59 -7.34 -20.02
CA GLU A 772 48.35 -8.14 -19.07
C GLU A 772 48.51 -7.46 -17.69
N PRO A 773 48.79 -8.23 -16.63
CA PRO A 773 49.26 -7.68 -15.35
C PRO A 773 50.53 -6.84 -15.53
N CYS A 774 50.62 -5.72 -14.83
CA CYS A 774 51.79 -4.85 -14.88
C CYS A 774 51.98 -4.13 -13.53
N THR A 775 53.07 -3.38 -13.38
CA THR A 775 53.29 -2.50 -12.21
C THR A 775 53.84 -1.16 -12.69
N GLN A 776 52.95 -0.27 -13.12
CA GLN A 776 53.33 1.00 -13.71
C GLN A 776 52.83 2.19 -12.87
N PRO A 777 53.74 3.01 -12.30
CA PRO A 777 53.36 4.24 -11.61
C PRO A 777 52.69 5.21 -12.58
N TRP A 778 51.49 5.68 -12.23
CA TRP A 778 50.74 6.65 -13.03
C TRP A 778 50.91 8.10 -12.55
N ASN A 779 51.69 8.89 -13.31
CA ASN A 779 51.88 10.32 -13.10
C ASN A 779 50.96 11.14 -13.99
N SER A 780 50.10 11.98 -13.40
CA SER A 780 49.23 12.90 -14.16
C SER A 780 49.99 14.03 -14.88
N VAL A 781 51.31 14.15 -14.70
CA VAL A 781 52.14 15.27 -15.19
C VAL A 781 52.95 14.92 -16.45
N THR A 782 53.06 13.64 -16.84
CA THR A 782 53.92 13.22 -17.96
C THR A 782 53.14 12.51 -19.09
N ASP A 783 52.13 13.18 -19.65
CA ASP A 783 51.57 12.84 -20.98
C ASP A 783 52.09 13.78 -22.09
N LYS A 784 53.17 14.53 -21.85
CA LYS A 784 53.86 15.28 -22.91
C LYS A 784 54.54 14.38 -23.95
N ALA A 785 54.74 13.10 -23.65
CA ALA A 785 55.30 12.14 -24.61
C ALA A 785 54.24 11.66 -25.62
N ALA A 786 52.98 11.48 -25.19
CA ALA A 786 51.89 11.07 -26.08
C ALA A 786 51.39 12.21 -26.99
N GLU A 787 51.49 13.47 -26.57
CA GLU A 787 51.18 14.63 -27.43
C GLU A 787 52.24 14.87 -28.54
N GLN A 788 53.48 14.40 -28.38
CA GLN A 788 54.50 14.52 -29.43
C GLN A 788 54.36 13.45 -30.52
N GLU A 789 53.82 12.27 -30.21
CA GLU A 789 53.55 11.22 -31.22
C GLU A 789 52.27 11.48 -32.03
N SER A 790 51.27 12.18 -31.47
CA SER A 790 50.06 12.57 -32.22
C SER A 790 50.21 13.86 -33.04
N MET A 791 51.28 14.63 -32.83
CA MET A 791 51.69 15.73 -33.73
C MET A 791 52.67 15.27 -34.83
N ALA A 792 53.13 14.03 -34.78
CA ALA A 792 54.04 13.43 -35.77
C ALA A 792 53.39 12.36 -36.66
N THR A 793 52.11 12.04 -36.42
CA THR A 793 51.25 11.25 -37.32
C THR A 793 50.10 12.11 -37.81
#